data_AF-A0A2L2YN49-F1
#
_entry.id   AF-A0A2L2YN49-F1
#
_cell.length_a   1.000
_cell.length_b   1.000
_cell.length_c   1.000
_cell.angle_alpha   90.00
_cell.angle_beta   90.00
_cell.angle_gamma   90.00
#
_symmetry.space_group_name_H-M   'P 1'
#
loop_
_entity.id
_entity.type
_entity.pdbx_description
1 polymer ?
#
loop_
_entity_poly.entity_id
_entity_poly.type
_entity_poly.pdbx_seq_one_letter_code
_entity_poly.pdbx_strand_id
1 'polypeptide(L)'
;SSEIGELSDATQFSTFAGSTYGIGALCAGLSHFAKQRFDFCRNMLLFTIALWRSDNLDCEHLDGDAMKYQIVPTIENLLRSYYIVWWSTVSECSPVSASIQDAAFKQFCVLELPEFIDADLKNIKSGQTVCYLFFQEEGGVTVRKLMESRLSPLYFEDGWKYLFPSLVISAANLLWPGDRNVAFPEFLFTRCQYIPLLEYDSLLQVWSPLNKQFLNFLVATSCLILGDSQKALKIFFEVSKKIEDDTYFCNKWIKRNYSSASSVTSQVCMRVVRMLEQFSLSECIVNFTGTAVNEISKNDPNIPIFYSILFKHNLNLNRTEEAFVTLINNPDPSRRKDCLRQLVVRLCETKQFQKIIELSYEEEIVSILESRARCSDLCHNTSFYGVLYALHIDNHKFRKAATVMYELAMRYSREVVSLKGLKKQVSCYLAVINCLHLAEPQYAWIVKPAINVDIFDEDPRSSPKRNSEGCEVLQSTRPVKVEVLGLPDIVREYNLVQARLTYVRKYGACSSFAITPLTAEDTVALLLDGCLFEQAILLSKSFSLSLVPVFEALTYRCISSMLQSDTYNNDEFGKDIFSKASSTNVEVLSQRIKVQQHIWDDLQQYLLENELDGKTELHRCVTEKLLANGATVPAWLKLSYQKLNFTEMLALYITYGFLEESVILLTKYIKAVLGVRREDFNMKFSLHVTSPAVWLPHTYIDILLDVISSGKSEHFKDICEEFNNTLEEYNRHIELISSTKLSNCMTYA
;
A
#
# COMPACT_ATOMS: atom_id res chain seq x y z
N SER A 1 -15.66 56.47 72.45
CA SER A 1 -14.28 56.02 72.18
C SER A 1 -14.03 54.67 72.84
N SER A 2 -14.79 53.63 72.47
CA SER A 2 -14.70 52.29 73.09
C SER A 2 -15.53 51.22 72.37
N GLU A 3 -15.64 51.23 71.04
CA GLU A 3 -16.49 50.25 70.31
C GLU A 3 -15.93 49.86 68.91
N ILE A 4 -14.60 49.64 68.77
CA ILE A 4 -14.02 49.12 67.50
C ILE A 4 -13.10 47.89 67.72
N GLY A 5 -12.87 47.44 68.96
CA GLY A 5 -11.84 46.43 69.25
C GLY A 5 -12.40 45.07 69.64
N GLU A 6 -13.03 44.32 68.72
CA GLU A 6 -13.34 42.90 68.95
C GLU A 6 -13.56 42.15 67.61
N LEU A 7 -12.61 42.30 66.67
CA LEU A 7 -12.38 41.24 65.68
C LEU A 7 -11.64 40.12 66.41
N SER A 8 -12.32 39.01 66.68
CA SER A 8 -11.81 37.87 67.46
C SER A 8 -10.36 37.53 67.09
N ASP A 9 -9.51 37.33 68.10
CA ASP A 9 -8.08 37.00 67.91
C ASP A 9 -7.84 35.82 66.95
N ALA A 10 -8.83 34.93 66.81
CA ALA A 10 -8.84 33.83 65.83
C ALA A 10 -8.79 34.31 64.36
N THR A 11 -9.45 35.42 64.03
CA THR A 11 -9.45 36.02 62.68
C THR A 11 -8.15 36.78 62.39
N GLN A 12 -7.55 37.40 63.40
CA GLN A 12 -6.24 38.05 63.28
C GLN A 12 -5.10 37.01 63.17
N PHE A 13 -5.26 35.87 63.84
CA PHE A 13 -4.33 34.75 63.77
C PHE A 13 -4.35 34.05 62.40
N SER A 14 -5.53 33.76 61.85
CA SER A 14 -5.66 33.11 60.53
C SER A 14 -5.16 33.99 59.38
N THR A 15 -5.30 35.31 59.51
CA THR A 15 -4.76 36.32 58.58
C THR A 15 -3.26 36.47 58.71
N PHE A 16 -2.68 36.50 59.92
CA PHE A 16 -1.23 36.49 60.10
C PHE A 16 -0.59 35.20 59.57
N ALA A 17 -1.13 34.04 59.94
CA ALA A 17 -0.63 32.73 59.51
C ALA A 17 -0.72 32.51 57.99
N GLY A 18 -1.61 33.24 57.29
CA GLY A 18 -1.70 33.26 55.83
C GLY A 18 -0.82 34.30 55.14
N SER A 19 -0.20 35.22 55.89
CA SER A 19 0.66 36.27 55.34
C SER A 19 2.08 35.75 55.05
N THR A 20 2.78 36.36 54.10
CA THR A 20 4.18 36.02 53.77
C THR A 20 5.11 36.16 54.98
N TYR A 21 4.86 37.15 55.85
CA TYR A 21 5.63 37.37 57.06
C TYR A 21 5.35 36.32 58.14
N GLY A 22 4.09 35.90 58.29
CA GLY A 22 3.72 34.84 59.23
C GLY A 22 4.25 33.47 58.81
N ILE A 23 4.22 33.16 57.52
CA ILE A 23 4.84 31.93 56.97
C ILE A 23 6.37 31.98 57.15
N GLY A 24 7.01 33.12 56.87
CA GLY A 24 8.44 33.30 57.13
C GLY A 24 8.82 33.10 58.60
N ALA A 25 8.04 33.66 59.52
CA ALA A 25 8.22 33.47 60.96
C ALA A 25 8.02 32.00 61.38
N LEU A 26 7.00 31.33 60.83
CA LEU A 26 6.75 29.90 61.06
C LEU A 26 7.92 29.05 60.60
N CYS A 27 8.43 29.25 59.38
CA CYS A 27 9.58 28.51 58.85
C CYS A 27 10.85 28.75 59.67
N ALA A 28 11.12 29.99 60.09
CA ALA A 28 12.25 30.31 60.96
C ALA A 28 12.12 29.66 62.35
N GLY A 29 10.92 29.71 62.94
CA GLY A 29 10.60 29.05 64.21
C GLY A 29 10.74 27.52 64.13
N LEU A 30 10.26 26.93 63.04
CA LEU A 30 10.40 25.50 62.75
C LEU A 30 11.86 25.10 62.55
N SER A 31 12.64 25.89 61.81
CA SER A 31 14.07 25.63 61.60
C SER A 31 14.83 25.66 62.91
N HIS A 32 14.56 26.67 63.75
CA HIS A 32 15.16 26.78 65.08
C HIS A 32 14.78 25.60 65.98
N PHE A 33 13.49 25.25 66.02
CA PHE A 33 12.97 24.12 66.78
C PHE A 33 13.61 22.80 66.35
N ALA A 34 13.60 22.50 65.05
CA ALA A 34 14.15 21.26 64.50
C ALA A 34 15.67 21.17 64.72
N LYS A 35 16.41 22.26 64.53
CA LYS A 35 17.86 22.31 64.77
C LYS A 35 18.22 22.07 66.22
N GLN A 36 17.54 22.71 67.17
CA GLN A 36 17.78 22.50 68.61
C GLN A 36 17.51 21.04 69.01
N ARG A 37 16.40 20.47 68.54
CA ARG A 37 16.05 19.07 68.82
C ARG A 37 17.04 18.10 68.17
N PHE A 38 17.47 18.38 66.94
CA PHE A 38 18.50 17.62 66.25
C PHE A 38 19.84 17.65 67.00
N ASP A 39 20.33 18.84 67.39
CA ASP A 39 21.58 18.99 68.15
C ASP A 39 21.50 18.27 69.50
N PHE A 40 20.35 18.33 70.17
CA PHE A 40 20.10 17.59 71.40
C PHE A 40 20.15 16.07 71.18
N CYS A 41 19.43 15.55 70.18
CA CYS A 41 19.45 14.12 69.84
C CYS A 41 20.84 13.65 69.42
N ARG A 42 21.60 14.47 68.67
CA ARG A 42 22.98 14.17 68.27
C ARG A 42 23.89 14.06 69.48
N ASN A 43 23.83 15.05 70.36
CA ASN A 43 24.65 15.08 71.57
C ASN A 43 24.28 13.93 72.52
N MET A 44 23.00 13.60 72.65
CA MET A 44 22.53 12.43 73.40
C MET A 44 23.03 11.12 72.79
N LEU A 45 22.98 10.96 71.46
CA LEU A 45 23.51 9.77 70.79
C LEU A 45 25.02 9.63 71.03
N LEU A 46 25.79 10.71 70.84
CA LEU A 46 27.22 10.72 71.12
C LEU A 46 27.54 10.40 72.59
N PHE A 47 26.74 10.92 73.52
CA PHE A 47 26.85 10.61 74.94
C PHE A 47 26.56 9.12 75.22
N THR A 48 25.50 8.54 74.65
CA THR A 48 25.21 7.10 74.80
C THR A 48 26.30 6.21 74.20
N ILE A 49 26.90 6.60 73.07
CA ILE A 49 28.02 5.86 72.46
C ILE A 49 29.29 5.99 73.30
N ALA A 50 29.55 7.17 73.87
CA ALA A 50 30.69 7.39 74.76
C ALA A 50 30.56 6.58 76.05
N LEU A 51 29.37 6.56 76.66
CA LEU A 51 29.04 5.71 77.82
C LEU A 51 29.23 4.22 77.49
N TRP A 52 28.79 3.78 76.32
CA TRP A 52 28.93 2.39 75.89
C TRP A 52 30.39 1.96 75.65
N ARG A 53 31.28 2.89 75.29
CA ARG A 53 32.72 2.62 75.11
C ARG A 53 33.54 2.71 76.40
N SER A 54 33.00 3.33 77.45
CA SER A 54 33.63 3.40 78.75
C SER A 54 33.14 2.25 79.62
N ASP A 55 33.87 1.13 79.63
CA ASP A 55 33.60 -0.04 80.50
C ASP A 55 33.66 0.27 82.02
N ASN A 56 33.93 1.51 82.42
CA ASN A 56 34.25 1.92 83.80
C ASN A 56 33.16 2.72 84.53
N LEU A 57 31.94 2.81 83.99
CA LEU A 57 30.83 3.47 84.68
C LEU A 57 29.84 2.42 85.16
N ASP A 58 30.04 1.95 86.40
CA ASP A 58 29.05 1.19 87.17
C ASP A 58 27.82 2.08 87.43
N CYS A 59 26.97 2.24 86.41
CA CYS A 59 25.66 2.87 86.55
C CYS A 59 24.64 1.79 86.91
N GLU A 60 24.37 1.61 88.20
CA GLU A 60 23.45 0.62 88.79
C GLU A 60 21.98 0.69 88.29
N HIS A 61 21.65 1.61 87.38
CA HIS A 61 20.28 1.87 86.92
C HIS A 61 20.12 1.86 85.39
N LEU A 62 21.14 1.47 84.62
CA LEU A 62 21.08 1.45 83.16
C LEU A 62 21.34 0.04 82.63
N ASP A 63 20.27 -0.72 82.39
CA ASP A 63 20.36 -2.01 81.70
C ASP A 63 20.97 -1.81 80.31
N GLY A 64 22.17 -2.37 80.09
CA GLY A 64 22.89 -2.27 78.81
C GLY A 64 22.09 -2.76 77.60
N ASP A 65 21.18 -3.71 77.82
CA ASP A 65 20.26 -4.22 76.80
C ASP A 65 19.15 -3.23 76.45
N ALA A 66 18.57 -2.51 77.42
CA ALA A 66 17.58 -1.46 77.16
C ALA A 66 18.19 -0.28 76.40
N MET A 67 19.44 0.06 76.70
CA MET A 67 20.21 1.05 75.94
C MET A 67 20.39 0.66 74.48
N LYS A 68 20.78 -0.60 74.22
CA LYS A 68 21.07 -1.10 72.87
C LYS A 68 19.81 -1.29 72.00
N TYR A 69 18.74 -1.85 72.56
CA TYR A 69 17.57 -2.26 71.77
C TYR A 69 16.42 -1.25 71.77
N GLN A 70 16.36 -0.34 72.75
CA GLN A 70 15.23 0.60 72.87
C GLN A 70 15.68 2.07 72.76
N ILE A 71 16.69 2.49 73.52
CA ILE A 71 17.06 3.92 73.61
C ILE A 71 17.80 4.38 72.35
N VAL A 72 18.85 3.67 71.93
CA VAL A 72 19.64 4.05 70.73
C VAL A 72 18.78 4.09 69.46
N PRO A 73 17.95 3.07 69.14
CA PRO A 73 17.09 3.13 67.95
C PRO A 73 16.03 4.25 68.01
N THR A 74 15.51 4.56 69.21
CA THR A 74 14.55 5.65 69.39
C THR A 74 15.22 7.02 69.17
N ILE A 75 16.41 7.24 69.74
CA ILE A 75 17.19 8.46 69.53
C ILE A 75 17.58 8.61 68.06
N GLU A 76 17.97 7.52 67.41
CA GLU A 76 18.32 7.49 65.99
C GLU A 76 17.13 7.85 65.09
N ASN A 77 15.94 7.27 65.34
CA ASN A 77 14.72 7.60 64.62
C ASN A 77 14.31 9.06 64.82
N LEU A 78 14.41 9.58 66.06
CA LEU A 78 14.14 10.99 66.36
C LEU A 78 15.15 11.91 65.67
N LEU A 79 16.44 11.58 65.72
CA LEU A 79 17.51 12.33 65.05
C LEU A 79 17.25 12.44 63.55
N ARG A 80 16.93 11.31 62.90
CA ARG A 80 16.61 11.27 61.45
C ARG A 80 15.34 12.06 61.14
N SER A 81 14.30 11.96 61.98
CA SER A 81 13.04 12.70 61.79
C SER A 81 13.25 14.23 61.92
N TYR A 82 13.95 14.68 62.97
CA TYR A 82 14.27 16.10 63.14
C TYR A 82 15.22 16.62 62.05
N TYR A 83 16.13 15.78 61.56
CA TYR A 83 16.97 16.12 60.42
C TYR A 83 16.15 16.37 59.16
N ILE A 84 15.15 15.53 58.86
CA ILE A 84 14.27 15.72 57.70
C ILE A 84 13.46 17.03 57.82
N VAL A 85 12.89 17.29 58.99
CA VAL A 85 12.18 18.56 59.23
C VAL A 85 13.13 19.74 59.08
N TRP A 86 14.35 19.66 59.62
CA TRP A 86 15.35 20.71 59.48
C TRP A 86 15.79 20.89 58.01
N TRP A 87 16.10 19.81 57.31
CA TRP A 87 16.43 19.79 55.88
C TRP A 87 15.36 20.51 55.07
N SER A 88 14.07 20.23 55.29
CA SER A 88 12.98 20.91 54.56
C SER A 88 13.00 22.44 54.71
N THR A 89 13.45 22.95 55.86
CA THR A 89 13.55 24.39 56.14
C THR A 89 14.76 25.06 55.52
N VAL A 90 15.79 24.30 55.14
CA VAL A 90 17.06 24.79 54.61
C VAL A 90 17.17 24.54 53.11
N SER A 91 16.59 23.46 52.61
CA SER A 91 16.65 23.06 51.20
C SER A 91 15.92 24.05 50.31
N GLU A 92 16.64 24.55 49.32
CA GLU A 92 16.13 25.50 48.33
C GLU A 92 15.26 24.80 47.29
N CYS A 93 14.22 25.50 46.83
CA CYS A 93 13.42 25.06 45.70
C CYS A 93 14.28 25.04 44.42
N SER A 94 14.14 23.99 43.63
CA SER A 94 14.79 23.88 42.33
C SER A 94 14.08 24.77 41.29
N PRO A 95 14.84 25.44 40.40
CA PRO A 95 14.26 26.20 39.31
C PRO A 95 13.60 25.23 38.32
N VAL A 96 12.31 25.44 38.03
CA VAL A 96 11.56 24.59 37.10
C VAL A 96 11.72 25.16 35.68
N SER A 97 12.39 24.42 34.80
CA SER A 97 12.50 24.82 33.38
C SER A 97 11.17 24.60 32.65
N ALA A 98 10.93 25.37 31.58
CA ALA A 98 9.72 25.20 30.75
C ALA A 98 9.59 23.77 30.19
N SER A 99 10.71 23.12 29.85
CA SER A 99 10.71 21.72 29.37
C SER A 99 10.22 20.72 30.41
N ILE A 100 10.56 20.94 31.69
CA ILE A 100 10.11 20.10 32.81
C ILE A 100 8.63 20.35 33.09
N GLN A 101 8.16 21.60 32.99
CA GLN A 101 6.73 21.95 33.13
C GLN A 101 5.89 21.27 32.05
N ASP A 102 6.32 21.35 30.79
CA ASP A 102 5.62 20.70 29.69
C ASP A 102 5.56 19.17 29.84
N ALA A 103 6.68 18.57 30.28
CA ALA A 103 6.75 17.12 30.54
C ALA A 103 5.87 16.70 31.72
N ALA A 104 5.88 17.49 32.80
CA ALA A 104 5.06 17.28 33.98
C ALA A 104 3.56 17.39 33.65
N PHE A 105 3.16 18.46 32.95
CA PHE A 105 1.79 18.68 32.52
C PHE A 105 1.25 17.50 31.70
N LYS A 106 2.04 17.01 30.74
CA LYS A 106 1.70 15.81 29.95
C LYS A 106 1.49 14.58 30.84
N GLN A 107 2.35 14.36 31.84
CA GLN A 107 2.21 13.23 32.77
C GLN A 107 0.99 13.38 33.69
N PHE A 108 0.70 14.58 34.20
CA PHE A 108 -0.47 14.84 35.04
C PHE A 108 -1.78 14.55 34.31
N CYS A 109 -1.87 14.93 33.02
CA CYS A 109 -3.00 14.59 32.17
C CYS A 109 -3.19 13.08 31.99
N VAL A 110 -2.10 12.31 31.83
CA VAL A 110 -2.17 10.83 31.73
C VAL A 110 -2.55 10.18 33.05
N LEU A 111 -2.19 10.81 34.16
CA LEU A 111 -2.50 10.34 35.50
C LEU A 111 -3.90 10.74 36.01
N GLU A 112 -4.65 11.53 35.25
CA GLU A 112 -5.97 12.05 35.65
C GLU A 112 -5.92 12.74 37.04
N LEU A 113 -4.79 13.38 37.34
CA LEU A 113 -4.61 14.17 38.56
C LEU A 113 -5.33 15.52 38.39
N PRO A 114 -5.83 16.12 39.49
CA PRO A 114 -6.52 17.41 39.42
C PRO A 114 -5.63 18.45 38.73
N GLU A 115 -6.21 19.14 37.75
CA GLU A 115 -5.53 20.02 36.81
C GLU A 115 -4.74 21.13 37.52
N PHE A 116 -3.47 21.27 37.12
CA PHE A 116 -2.63 22.39 37.51
C PHE A 116 -3.01 23.64 36.73
N ILE A 117 -3.10 24.79 37.42
CA ILE A 117 -3.18 26.10 36.77
C ILE A 117 -1.75 26.65 36.65
N ASP A 118 -1.32 27.00 35.44
CA ASP A 118 0.01 27.58 35.11
C ASP A 118 0.42 28.79 35.98
N ALA A 119 -0.56 29.46 36.60
CA ALA A 119 -0.36 30.61 37.47
C ALA A 119 0.44 30.26 38.74
N ASP A 120 0.37 29.02 39.22
CA ASP A 120 0.97 28.65 40.50
C ASP A 120 2.48 28.40 40.41
N LEU A 121 2.98 27.91 39.27
CA LEU A 121 4.41 27.60 39.07
C LEU A 121 5.26 28.86 38.82
N LYS A 122 4.64 29.96 38.39
CA LYS A 122 5.31 31.26 38.15
C LYS A 122 5.63 32.04 39.43
N ASN A 123 5.09 31.61 40.58
CA ASN A 123 5.23 32.30 41.86
C ASN A 123 6.48 31.88 42.66
N ILE A 124 7.31 30.95 42.17
CA ILE A 124 8.50 30.47 42.86
C ILE A 124 9.62 31.52 42.73
N LYS A 125 9.98 32.19 43.83
CA LYS A 125 11.09 33.15 43.87
C LYS A 125 12.41 32.41 44.10
N SER A 126 13.50 32.92 43.51
CA SER A 126 14.86 32.44 43.75
C SER A 126 15.22 32.51 45.23
N GLY A 127 15.69 31.41 45.81
CA GLY A 127 16.11 31.33 47.22
C GLY A 127 14.99 31.03 48.22
N GLN A 128 13.78 30.71 47.77
CA GLN A 128 12.72 30.17 48.64
C GLN A 128 13.03 28.72 49.02
N THR A 129 12.76 28.37 50.27
CA THR A 129 12.94 26.99 50.77
C THR A 129 11.70 26.16 50.50
N VAL A 130 11.88 24.85 50.38
CA VAL A 130 10.81 23.88 50.10
C VAL A 130 9.70 23.94 51.16
N CYS A 131 10.09 24.09 52.43
CA CYS A 131 9.17 24.30 53.54
C CYS A 131 8.35 25.59 53.41
N TYR A 132 8.96 26.69 52.96
CA TYR A 132 8.25 27.96 52.76
C TYR A 132 7.17 27.82 51.69
N LEU A 133 7.50 27.16 50.57
CA LEU A 133 6.55 26.91 49.49
C LEU A 133 5.38 26.02 49.95
N PHE A 134 5.65 24.96 50.74
CA PHE A 134 4.62 24.07 51.27
C PHE A 134 3.62 24.79 52.19
N PHE A 135 4.11 25.63 53.11
CA PHE A 135 3.25 26.37 54.04
C PHE A 135 2.59 27.60 53.43
N GLN A 136 3.05 28.09 52.28
CA GLN A 136 2.33 29.09 51.51
C GLN A 136 1.00 28.56 50.96
N GLU A 137 0.90 27.25 50.76
CA GLU A 137 -0.22 26.62 50.04
C GLU A 137 -0.94 25.56 50.89
N GLU A 138 -0.91 24.30 50.46
CA GLU A 138 -1.67 23.19 51.07
C GLU A 138 -1.27 22.95 52.53
N GLY A 139 0.02 23.05 52.84
CA GLY A 139 0.53 22.93 54.21
C GLY A 139 -0.03 24.03 55.12
N GLY A 140 -0.09 25.27 54.63
CA GLY A 140 -0.61 26.39 55.43
C GLY A 140 -2.11 26.29 55.69
N VAL A 141 -2.88 25.83 54.70
CA VAL A 141 -4.34 25.61 54.87
C VAL A 141 -4.60 24.46 55.83
N THR A 142 -3.86 23.36 55.72
CA THR A 142 -4.02 22.19 56.61
C THR A 142 -3.62 22.50 58.04
N VAL A 143 -2.50 23.19 58.28
CA VAL A 143 -2.13 23.65 59.63
C VAL A 143 -3.20 24.57 60.20
N ARG A 144 -3.73 25.53 59.43
CA ARG A 144 -4.78 26.43 59.90
C ARG A 144 -6.06 25.68 60.28
N LYS A 145 -6.51 24.71 59.48
CA LYS A 145 -7.66 23.84 59.81
C LYS A 145 -7.40 22.96 61.05
N LEU A 146 -6.18 22.45 61.20
CA LEU A 146 -5.78 21.68 62.38
C LEU A 146 -5.74 22.57 63.63
N MET A 147 -5.36 23.83 63.49
CA MET A 147 -5.41 24.81 64.58
C MET A 147 -6.85 25.21 64.88
N GLU A 148 -7.68 25.51 63.89
CA GLU A 148 -9.12 25.82 64.07
C GLU A 148 -9.89 24.70 64.77
N SER A 149 -9.56 23.44 64.50
CA SER A 149 -10.17 22.29 65.20
C SER A 149 -9.64 22.05 66.62
N ARG A 150 -8.40 22.48 66.92
CA ARG A 150 -7.80 22.40 68.26
C ARG A 150 -8.11 23.62 69.14
N LEU A 151 -8.45 24.75 68.52
CA LEU A 151 -8.83 25.99 69.17
C LEU A 151 -10.33 25.96 69.48
N SER A 152 -10.69 25.36 70.62
CA SER A 152 -11.96 25.72 71.27
C SER A 152 -11.90 27.18 71.73
N PRO A 153 -13.01 27.94 71.75
CA PRO A 153 -13.04 29.37 72.03
C PRO A 153 -12.87 29.64 73.54
N LEU A 154 -11.67 29.37 74.05
CA LEU A 154 -11.26 29.80 75.38
C LEU A 154 -10.39 31.04 75.20
N TYR A 155 -10.90 32.17 75.69
CA TYR A 155 -10.24 33.46 75.74
C TYR A 155 -8.83 33.33 76.32
N PHE A 156 -7.80 33.65 75.54
CA PHE A 156 -6.43 33.75 76.02
C PHE A 156 -5.96 35.20 75.90
N GLU A 157 -5.84 35.89 77.03
CA GLU A 157 -5.28 37.26 77.13
C GLU A 157 -3.82 37.37 76.62
N ASP A 158 -3.11 36.24 76.47
CA ASP A 158 -1.76 36.14 75.90
C ASP A 158 -1.69 35.06 74.81
N GLY A 159 -2.57 35.13 73.80
CA GLY A 159 -2.71 34.10 72.76
C GLY A 159 -1.39 33.68 72.11
N TRP A 160 -0.54 34.63 71.69
CA TRP A 160 0.67 34.33 70.92
C TRP A 160 1.71 33.46 71.62
N LYS A 161 1.79 33.52 72.97
CA LYS A 161 2.77 32.75 73.76
C LYS A 161 2.56 31.23 73.65
N TYR A 162 1.31 30.80 73.48
CA TYR A 162 0.94 29.39 73.36
C TYR A 162 0.56 29.02 71.92
N LEU A 163 -0.06 29.94 71.18
CA LEU A 163 -0.49 29.72 69.80
C LEU A 163 0.70 29.49 68.85
N PHE A 164 1.78 30.26 68.97
CA PHE A 164 2.91 30.16 68.05
C PHE A 164 3.70 28.84 68.23
N PRO A 165 4.04 28.38 69.45
CA PRO A 165 4.60 27.05 69.65
C PRO A 165 3.68 25.92 69.16
N SER A 166 2.37 26.00 69.41
CA SER A 166 1.40 25.03 68.91
C SER A 166 1.31 25.00 67.38
N LEU A 167 1.48 26.15 66.72
CA LEU A 167 1.59 26.27 65.27
C LEU A 167 2.84 25.57 64.75
N VAL A 168 4.00 25.83 65.37
CA VAL A 168 5.29 25.19 65.00
C VAL A 168 5.24 23.68 65.18
N ILE A 169 4.64 23.18 66.26
CA ILE A 169 4.48 21.74 66.51
C ILE A 169 3.52 21.11 65.49
N SER A 170 2.41 21.78 65.17
CA SER A 170 1.46 21.27 64.17
C SER A 170 2.07 21.25 62.76
N ALA A 171 2.90 22.25 62.43
CA ALA A 171 3.70 22.27 61.22
C ALA A 171 4.75 21.15 61.18
N ALA A 172 5.45 20.90 62.29
CA ALA A 172 6.42 19.82 62.40
C ALA A 172 5.77 18.44 62.23
N ASN A 173 4.57 18.23 62.75
CA ASN A 173 3.82 16.98 62.60
C ASN A 173 3.43 16.70 61.14
N LEU A 174 3.09 17.73 60.35
CA LEU A 174 2.77 17.53 58.93
C LEU A 174 3.97 17.07 58.09
N LEU A 175 5.17 17.50 58.47
CA LEU A 175 6.43 17.13 57.82
C LEU A 175 7.05 15.86 58.43
N TRP A 176 6.41 15.29 59.46
CA TRP A 176 6.97 14.17 60.20
C TRP A 176 6.92 12.88 59.35
N PRO A 177 8.06 12.22 59.12
CA PRO A 177 8.15 11.07 58.21
C PRO A 177 7.52 9.77 58.76
N GLY A 178 7.22 9.73 60.07
CA GLY A 178 6.63 8.56 60.74
C GLY A 178 5.10 8.52 60.73
N ASP A 179 4.44 9.63 60.39
CA ASP A 179 2.98 9.68 60.29
C ASP A 179 2.51 9.16 58.93
N ARG A 180 1.27 8.66 58.84
CA ARG A 180 0.64 8.23 57.57
C ARG A 180 0.39 9.40 56.59
N ASN A 181 0.95 10.57 56.86
CA ASN A 181 0.73 11.77 56.08
C ASN A 181 1.62 11.77 54.83
N VAL A 182 1.00 11.71 53.67
CA VAL A 182 1.66 11.68 52.36
C VAL A 182 1.60 13.06 51.68
N ALA A 183 0.99 14.06 52.34
CA ALA A 183 0.77 15.38 51.75
C ALA A 183 2.08 16.09 51.34
N PHE A 184 3.15 15.94 52.11
CA PHE A 184 4.43 16.60 51.81
C PHE A 184 5.11 16.07 50.54
N PRO A 185 5.39 14.76 50.38
CA PRO A 185 5.99 14.25 49.14
C PRO A 185 5.06 14.40 47.93
N GLU A 186 3.75 14.34 48.13
CA GLU A 186 2.78 14.63 47.08
C GLU A 186 2.88 16.07 46.60
N PHE A 187 2.94 17.03 47.51
CA PHE A 187 3.13 18.44 47.19
C PHE A 187 4.42 18.71 46.38
N LEU A 188 5.54 18.06 46.76
CA LEU A 188 6.79 18.22 46.02
C LEU A 188 6.67 17.75 44.57
N PHE A 189 6.00 16.61 44.37
CA PHE A 189 5.76 16.07 43.04
C PHE A 189 4.87 17.00 42.22
N THR A 190 3.77 17.47 42.82
CA THR A 190 2.75 18.26 42.12
C THR A 190 3.29 19.64 41.73
N ARG A 191 4.17 20.24 42.54
CA ARG A 191 4.87 21.52 42.23
C ARG A 191 6.17 21.38 41.42
N CYS A 192 6.39 20.25 40.76
CA CYS A 192 7.56 19.98 39.92
C CYS A 192 8.91 20.10 40.67
N GLN A 193 8.92 19.93 41.99
CA GLN A 193 10.12 19.95 42.83
C GLN A 193 10.74 18.55 42.89
N TYR A 194 11.16 18.05 41.72
CA TYR A 194 11.63 16.68 41.54
C TYR A 194 12.96 16.40 42.24
N ILE A 195 13.92 17.34 42.19
CA ILE A 195 15.23 17.15 42.84
C ILE A 195 15.09 17.08 44.37
N PRO A 196 14.38 18.01 45.05
CA PRO A 196 14.12 17.87 46.48
C PRO A 196 13.38 16.57 46.84
N LEU A 197 12.49 16.08 45.99
CA LEU A 197 11.80 14.81 46.21
C LEU A 197 12.76 13.61 46.15
N LEU A 198 13.73 13.61 45.23
CA LEU A 198 14.77 12.57 45.15
C LEU A 198 15.68 12.59 46.39
N GLU A 199 16.06 13.77 46.86
CA GLU A 199 16.82 13.93 48.09
C GLU A 199 16.01 13.43 49.30
N TYR A 200 14.73 13.80 49.38
CA TYR A 200 13.83 13.34 50.43
C TYR A 200 13.72 11.81 50.49
N ASP A 201 13.59 11.14 49.34
CA ASP A 201 13.62 9.68 49.26
C ASP A 201 14.94 9.10 49.78
N SER A 202 16.08 9.67 49.38
CA SER A 202 17.40 9.22 49.84
C SER A 202 17.56 9.28 51.37
N LEU A 203 16.94 10.27 52.02
CA LEU A 203 16.94 10.42 53.47
C LEU A 203 16.02 9.40 54.19
N LEU A 204 15.03 8.86 53.47
CA LEU A 204 14.06 7.91 54.00
C LEU A 204 14.42 6.44 53.77
N GLN A 205 15.26 6.13 52.78
CA GLN A 205 15.37 4.83 52.08
C GLN A 205 15.50 3.56 52.94
N VAL A 206 15.80 3.65 54.24
CA VAL A 206 16.10 2.49 55.10
C VAL A 206 15.15 2.29 56.29
N TRP A 207 14.40 3.30 56.75
CA TRP A 207 13.80 3.24 58.11
C TRP A 207 12.31 3.57 58.22
N SER A 208 11.68 4.18 57.21
CA SER A 208 10.22 4.35 57.17
C SER A 208 9.58 3.35 56.20
N PRO A 209 8.84 2.33 56.69
CA PRO A 209 8.14 1.38 55.82
C PRO A 209 6.76 1.87 55.36
N LEU A 210 6.22 2.94 55.95
CA LEU A 210 4.84 3.38 55.70
C LEU A 210 4.74 4.12 54.35
N ASN A 211 3.83 3.65 53.47
CA ASN A 211 3.55 4.21 52.14
C ASN A 211 4.77 4.32 51.20
N LYS A 212 5.78 3.45 51.37
CA LYS A 212 7.00 3.44 50.54
C LYS A 212 6.70 3.22 49.06
N GLN A 213 5.64 2.49 48.72
CA GLN A 213 5.28 2.19 47.33
C GLN A 213 4.74 3.44 46.61
N PHE A 214 3.90 4.22 47.29
CA PHE A 214 3.45 5.52 46.81
C PHE A 214 4.65 6.47 46.57
N LEU A 215 5.57 6.56 47.54
CA LEU A 215 6.76 7.41 47.39
C LEU A 215 7.65 6.94 46.23
N ASN A 216 7.94 5.64 46.15
CA ASN A 216 8.70 5.05 45.06
C ASN A 216 8.06 5.35 43.70
N PHE A 217 6.72 5.34 43.60
CA PHE A 217 6.01 5.70 42.39
C PHE A 217 6.21 7.18 42.00
N LEU A 218 6.12 8.10 42.97
CA LEU A 218 6.40 9.53 42.73
C LEU A 218 7.87 9.78 42.36
N VAL A 219 8.79 9.06 42.99
CA VAL A 219 10.22 9.13 42.69
C VAL A 219 10.52 8.61 41.28
N ALA A 220 9.90 7.49 40.89
CA ALA A 220 10.07 6.91 39.55
C ALA A 220 9.54 7.83 38.44
N THR A 221 8.36 8.42 38.64
CA THR A 221 7.80 9.42 37.71
C THR A 221 8.66 10.67 37.63
N SER A 222 9.19 11.14 38.76
CA SER A 222 10.14 12.25 38.82
C SER A 222 11.44 11.95 38.06
N CYS A 223 12.01 10.76 38.24
CA CYS A 223 13.19 10.30 37.49
C CYS A 223 12.91 10.28 35.98
N LEU A 224 11.71 9.86 35.57
CA LEU A 224 11.31 9.85 34.17
C LEU A 224 11.26 11.28 33.57
N ILE A 225 10.75 12.26 34.31
CA ILE A 225 10.70 13.67 33.88
C ILE A 225 12.11 14.26 33.76
N LEU A 226 13.00 13.89 34.69
CA LEU A 226 14.40 14.32 34.69
C LEU A 226 15.26 13.62 33.61
N GLY A 227 14.73 12.58 32.95
CA GLY A 227 15.39 11.87 31.86
C GLY A 227 16.10 10.56 32.26
N ASP A 228 16.12 10.20 33.54
CA ASP A 228 16.74 8.98 34.08
C ASP A 228 15.85 7.75 33.91
N SER A 229 15.65 7.32 32.66
CA SER A 229 14.72 6.24 32.29
C SER A 229 15.06 4.88 32.93
N GLN A 230 16.34 4.50 33.01
CA GLN A 230 16.74 3.21 33.59
C GLN A 230 16.50 3.12 35.09
N LYS A 231 16.72 4.22 35.83
CA LYS A 231 16.47 4.29 37.27
C LYS A 231 14.97 4.25 37.55
N ALA A 232 14.19 5.02 36.79
CA ALA A 232 12.74 5.00 36.85
C ALA A 232 12.18 3.59 36.64
N LEU A 233 12.65 2.86 35.62
CA LEU A 233 12.22 1.49 35.34
C LEU A 233 12.44 0.52 36.50
N LYS A 234 13.63 0.54 37.11
CA LYS A 234 13.95 -0.32 38.25
C LYS A 234 12.98 -0.10 39.40
N ILE A 235 12.71 1.17 39.70
CA ILE A 235 11.79 1.54 40.78
C ILE A 235 10.34 1.15 40.42
N PHE A 236 9.92 1.32 39.17
CA PHE A 236 8.60 0.87 38.72
C PHE A 236 8.40 -0.65 38.86
N PHE A 237 9.43 -1.47 38.67
CA PHE A 237 9.37 -2.92 38.94
C PHE A 237 9.24 -3.26 40.42
N GLU A 238 9.92 -2.50 41.29
CA GLU A 238 9.78 -2.70 42.73
C GLU A 238 8.37 -2.32 43.19
N VAL A 239 7.80 -1.26 42.61
CA VAL A 239 6.42 -0.86 42.86
C VAL A 239 5.48 -1.98 42.40
N SER A 240 5.55 -2.43 41.14
CA SER A 240 4.62 -3.43 40.56
C SER A 240 4.49 -4.72 41.37
N LYS A 241 5.57 -5.17 42.02
CA LYS A 241 5.61 -6.41 42.80
C LYS A 241 4.95 -6.32 44.18
N LYS A 242 4.87 -5.13 44.78
CA LYS A 242 4.45 -4.98 46.19
C LYS A 242 3.12 -4.25 46.38
N ILE A 243 2.46 -3.84 45.30
CA ILE A 243 1.30 -2.93 45.29
C ILE A 243 0.15 -3.35 46.22
N GLU A 244 -0.07 -4.65 46.41
CA GLU A 244 -1.21 -5.18 47.16
C GLU A 244 -1.21 -4.75 48.64
N ASP A 245 -0.05 -4.36 49.18
CA ASP A 245 0.08 -3.96 50.59
C ASP A 245 -0.31 -2.49 50.86
N ASP A 246 -0.32 -1.59 49.84
CA ASP A 246 -0.55 -0.15 50.03
C ASP A 246 -1.99 0.27 49.71
N THR A 247 -2.80 0.34 50.76
CA THR A 247 -4.21 0.75 50.68
C THR A 247 -4.42 2.21 50.25
N TYR A 248 -3.48 3.12 50.53
CA TYR A 248 -3.62 4.55 50.18
C TYR A 248 -3.41 4.75 48.69
N PHE A 249 -2.35 4.16 48.13
CA PHE A 249 -2.05 4.19 46.70
C PHE A 249 -3.21 3.61 45.89
N CYS A 250 -3.73 2.45 46.28
CA CYS A 250 -4.87 1.81 45.62
C CYS A 250 -6.15 2.68 45.68
N ASN A 251 -6.44 3.28 46.84
CA ASN A 251 -7.65 4.09 47.00
C ASN A 251 -7.63 5.39 46.20
N LYS A 252 -6.47 6.05 46.11
CA LYS A 252 -6.38 7.37 45.47
C LYS A 252 -6.14 7.28 43.97
N TRP A 253 -5.37 6.30 43.50
CA TRP A 253 -4.94 6.20 42.10
C TRP A 253 -5.66 5.10 41.31
N ILE A 254 -6.22 4.09 41.97
CA ILE A 254 -6.81 2.91 41.29
C ILE A 254 -8.35 2.93 41.36
N LYS A 255 -8.95 3.28 42.51
CA LYS A 255 -10.41 3.21 42.73
C LYS A 255 -11.30 4.07 41.83
N ARG A 256 -10.77 5.06 41.08
CA ARG A 256 -11.57 5.89 40.17
C ARG A 256 -12.13 5.13 38.95
N ASN A 257 -11.48 4.07 38.47
CA ASN A 257 -11.81 3.40 37.21
C ASN A 257 -11.95 1.86 37.36
N TYR A 258 -12.54 1.38 38.47
CA TYR A 258 -12.64 -0.07 38.72
C TYR A 258 -13.56 -0.78 37.72
N SER A 259 -12.98 -1.63 36.88
CA SER A 259 -13.67 -2.80 36.33
C SER A 259 -13.32 -4.00 37.21
N SER A 260 -14.32 -4.63 37.82
CA SER A 260 -14.18 -5.68 38.86
C SER A 260 -13.42 -6.95 38.44
N ALA A 261 -12.93 -7.03 37.20
CA ALA A 261 -12.32 -8.21 36.60
C ALA A 261 -10.79 -8.11 36.35
N SER A 262 -10.16 -6.95 36.54
CA SER A 262 -8.72 -6.77 36.28
C SER A 262 -7.89 -6.69 37.55
N SER A 263 -6.76 -7.37 37.60
CA SER A 263 -5.79 -7.25 38.69
C SER A 263 -5.29 -5.81 38.91
N VAL A 264 -5.08 -5.44 40.18
CA VAL A 264 -4.58 -4.12 40.61
C VAL A 264 -3.22 -3.83 39.99
N THR A 265 -2.36 -4.85 39.92
CA THR A 265 -1.04 -4.83 39.27
C THR A 265 -1.14 -4.51 37.77
N SER A 266 -2.07 -5.16 37.05
CA SER A 266 -2.32 -4.91 35.62
C SER A 266 -2.69 -3.45 35.34
N GLN A 267 -3.54 -2.83 36.17
CA GLN A 267 -3.93 -1.43 35.97
C GLN A 267 -2.77 -0.46 36.21
N VAL A 268 -1.90 -0.74 37.19
CA VAL A 268 -0.73 0.11 37.46
C VAL A 268 0.30 -0.04 36.34
N CYS A 269 0.56 -1.26 35.89
CA CYS A 269 1.41 -1.51 34.72
C CYS A 269 0.88 -0.78 33.47
N MET A 270 -0.43 -0.78 33.22
CA MET A 270 -1.02 -0.02 32.11
C MET A 270 -0.76 1.49 32.23
N ARG A 271 -0.85 2.07 33.44
CA ARG A 271 -0.55 3.49 33.66
C ARG A 271 0.93 3.81 33.44
N VAL A 272 1.83 2.98 33.96
CA VAL A 272 3.28 3.13 33.76
C VAL A 272 3.63 3.05 32.27
N VAL A 273 3.03 2.11 31.54
CA VAL A 273 3.23 2.00 30.08
C VAL A 273 2.76 3.27 29.35
N ARG A 274 1.58 3.81 29.68
CA ARG A 274 1.10 5.08 29.09
C ARG A 274 2.04 6.25 29.37
N MET A 275 2.65 6.30 30.55
CA MET A 275 3.67 7.32 30.85
C MET A 275 4.89 7.16 29.96
N LEU A 276 5.43 5.94 29.85
CA LEU A 276 6.60 5.67 29.04
C LEU A 276 6.36 5.96 27.55
N GLU A 277 5.14 5.72 27.05
CA GLU A 277 4.74 6.05 25.68
C GLU A 277 4.87 7.56 25.37
N GLN A 278 4.59 8.44 26.34
CA GLN A 278 4.72 9.90 26.15
C GLN A 278 6.17 10.35 25.92
N PHE A 279 7.12 9.67 26.56
CA PHE A 279 8.56 9.95 26.37
C PHE A 279 9.14 9.19 25.18
N SER A 280 8.32 8.46 24.42
CA SER A 280 8.72 7.67 23.24
C SER A 280 9.82 6.63 23.49
N LEU A 281 9.97 6.17 24.74
CA LEU A 281 11.04 5.25 25.16
C LEU A 281 10.71 3.78 24.84
N SER A 282 10.80 3.40 23.57
CA SER A 282 10.35 2.08 23.09
C SER A 282 11.09 0.90 23.75
N GLU A 283 12.41 0.99 24.00
CA GLU A 283 13.17 -0.09 24.65
C GLU A 283 12.76 -0.30 26.11
N CYS A 284 12.51 0.81 26.83
CA CYS A 284 12.05 0.76 28.22
C CYS A 284 10.66 0.12 28.33
N ILE A 285 9.78 0.43 27.37
CA ILE A 285 8.42 -0.11 27.32
C ILE A 285 8.45 -1.62 27.05
N VAL A 286 9.31 -2.08 26.13
CA VAL A 286 9.45 -3.51 25.83
C VAL A 286 9.91 -4.29 27.05
N ASN A 287 10.95 -3.81 27.73
CA ASN A 287 11.46 -4.47 28.94
C ASN A 287 10.42 -4.50 30.06
N PHE A 288 9.74 -3.37 30.32
CA PHE A 288 8.71 -3.27 31.35
C PHE A 288 7.48 -4.13 31.06
N THR A 289 7.00 -4.07 29.82
CA THR A 289 5.80 -4.81 29.40
C THR A 289 6.07 -6.31 29.38
N GLY A 290 7.25 -6.74 28.91
CA GLY A 290 7.63 -8.16 28.88
C GLY A 290 7.66 -8.79 30.27
N THR A 291 8.22 -8.10 31.26
CA THR A 291 8.19 -8.57 32.66
C THR A 291 6.80 -8.47 33.27
N ALA A 292 6.03 -7.42 32.97
CA ALA A 292 4.66 -7.27 33.47
C ALA A 292 3.75 -8.41 32.98
N VAL A 293 3.90 -8.84 31.72
CA VAL A 293 3.16 -9.98 31.16
C VAL A 293 3.47 -11.29 31.89
N ASN A 294 4.69 -11.47 32.41
CA ASN A 294 5.05 -12.64 33.21
C ASN A 294 4.47 -12.60 34.63
N GLU A 295 4.24 -11.41 35.19
CA GLU A 295 3.72 -11.21 36.55
C GLU A 295 2.18 -11.21 36.61
N ILE A 296 1.50 -10.82 35.52
CA ILE A 296 0.04 -10.71 35.44
C ILE A 296 -0.60 -12.09 35.23
N SER A 297 -1.77 -12.32 35.85
CA SER A 297 -2.49 -13.59 35.72
C SER A 297 -3.00 -13.79 34.29
N LYS A 298 -2.84 -15.00 33.72
CA LYS A 298 -3.17 -15.30 32.31
C LYS A 298 -4.64 -15.02 31.89
N ASN A 299 -5.54 -14.86 32.86
CA ASN A 299 -6.96 -14.63 32.63
C ASN A 299 -7.36 -13.15 32.66
N ASP A 300 -6.41 -12.23 32.88
CA ASP A 300 -6.69 -10.80 32.93
C ASP A 300 -7.10 -10.23 31.56
N PRO A 301 -8.17 -9.43 31.47
CA PRO A 301 -8.68 -8.87 30.21
C PRO A 301 -7.70 -7.91 29.52
N ASN A 302 -6.69 -7.41 30.25
CA ASN A 302 -5.71 -6.46 29.75
C ASN A 302 -4.50 -7.12 29.06
N ILE A 303 -4.30 -8.44 29.19
CA ILE A 303 -3.18 -9.16 28.55
C ILE A 303 -3.11 -8.94 27.03
N PRO A 304 -4.21 -9.05 26.26
CA PRO A 304 -4.18 -8.73 24.84
C PRO A 304 -3.73 -7.30 24.52
N ILE A 305 -3.97 -6.34 25.44
CA ILE A 305 -3.51 -4.95 25.29
C ILE A 305 -2.00 -4.88 25.44
N PHE A 306 -1.44 -5.54 26.45
CA PHE A 306 0.02 -5.58 26.64
C PHE A 306 0.74 -6.22 25.45
N TYR A 307 0.23 -7.32 24.90
CA TYR A 307 0.82 -7.91 23.68
C TYR A 307 0.76 -6.97 22.47
N SER A 308 -0.33 -6.23 22.27
CA SER A 308 -0.41 -5.23 21.19
C SER A 308 0.58 -4.07 21.39
N ILE A 309 0.79 -3.62 22.62
CA ILE A 309 1.78 -2.58 22.94
C ILE A 309 3.20 -3.11 22.72
N LEU A 310 3.50 -4.30 23.24
CA LEU A 310 4.79 -4.97 23.05
C LEU A 310 5.11 -5.15 21.56
N PHE A 311 4.13 -5.59 20.77
CA PHE A 311 4.24 -5.70 19.32
C PHE A 311 4.57 -4.34 18.66
N LYS A 312 3.79 -3.28 18.97
CA LYS A 312 3.98 -1.93 18.41
C LYS A 312 5.39 -1.39 18.69
N HIS A 313 5.91 -1.55 19.90
CA HIS A 313 7.24 -1.05 20.25
C HIS A 313 8.38 -1.92 19.70
N ASN A 314 8.22 -3.24 19.64
CA ASN A 314 9.18 -4.12 18.94
C ASN A 314 9.26 -3.78 17.44
N LEU A 315 8.12 -3.41 16.83
CA LEU A 315 8.06 -2.94 15.46
C LEU A 315 8.81 -1.61 15.25
N ASN A 316 8.67 -0.67 16.20
CA ASN A 316 9.41 0.60 16.18
C ASN A 316 10.93 0.40 16.34
N LEU A 317 11.35 -0.61 17.10
CA LEU A 317 12.76 -1.00 17.27
C LEU A 317 13.31 -1.83 16.10
N ASN A 318 12.51 -2.08 15.05
CA ASN A 318 12.82 -2.95 13.92
C ASN A 318 13.19 -4.40 14.30
N ARG A 319 12.75 -4.89 15.48
CA ARG A 319 12.96 -6.27 15.93
C ARG A 319 11.82 -7.17 15.43
N THR A 320 11.90 -7.56 14.17
CA THR A 320 10.80 -8.25 13.45
C THR A 320 10.48 -9.64 14.02
N GLU A 321 11.49 -10.39 14.43
CA GLU A 321 11.34 -11.76 14.97
C GLU A 321 10.66 -11.72 16.34
N GLU A 322 11.12 -10.84 17.23
CA GLU A 322 10.50 -10.62 18.54
C GLU A 322 9.05 -10.12 18.37
N ALA A 323 8.78 -9.20 17.44
CA ALA A 323 7.43 -8.76 17.13
C ALA A 323 6.54 -9.94 16.67
N PHE A 324 7.06 -10.85 15.84
CA PHE A 324 6.32 -12.02 15.39
C PHE A 324 6.00 -12.99 16.52
N VAL A 325 6.95 -13.27 17.42
CA VAL A 325 6.72 -14.09 18.61
C VAL A 325 5.62 -13.48 19.48
N THR A 326 5.63 -12.16 19.66
CA THR A 326 4.59 -11.47 20.46
C THR A 326 3.20 -11.50 19.80
N LEU A 327 3.15 -11.59 18.47
CA LEU A 327 1.91 -11.74 17.72
C LEU A 327 1.31 -13.14 17.90
N ILE A 328 2.11 -14.20 17.81
CA ILE A 328 1.65 -15.58 18.01
C ILE A 328 1.08 -15.77 19.42
N ASN A 329 1.75 -15.19 20.42
CA ASN A 329 1.38 -15.34 21.82
C ASN A 329 0.16 -14.52 22.25
N ASN A 330 -0.37 -13.64 21.39
CA ASN A 330 -1.52 -12.80 21.73
C ASN A 330 -2.83 -13.64 21.75
N PRO A 331 -3.56 -13.68 22.88
CA PRO A 331 -4.77 -14.49 23.01
C PRO A 331 -5.97 -13.97 22.17
N ASP A 332 -5.99 -12.70 21.76
CA ASP A 332 -7.12 -12.12 21.01
C ASP A 332 -6.92 -12.24 19.48
N PRO A 333 -7.78 -13.00 18.75
CA PRO A 333 -7.69 -13.16 17.30
C PRO A 333 -7.89 -11.86 16.51
N SER A 334 -8.72 -10.93 17.00
CA SER A 334 -9.00 -9.67 16.29
C SER A 334 -7.76 -8.78 16.27
N ARG A 335 -7.11 -8.64 17.43
CA ARG A 335 -5.87 -7.87 17.57
C ARG A 335 -4.69 -8.49 16.84
N ARG A 336 -4.62 -9.83 16.78
CA ARG A 336 -3.60 -10.52 15.97
C ARG A 336 -3.65 -10.10 14.50
N LYS A 337 -4.85 -10.01 13.91
CA LYS A 337 -5.02 -9.56 12.52
C LYS A 337 -4.58 -8.12 12.31
N ASP A 338 -4.91 -7.21 13.23
CA ASP A 338 -4.49 -5.81 13.15
C ASP A 338 -2.97 -5.67 13.31
N CYS A 339 -2.36 -6.41 14.25
CA CYS A 339 -0.90 -6.46 14.42
C CYS A 339 -0.23 -7.04 13.17
N LEU A 340 -0.78 -8.12 12.59
CA LEU A 340 -0.26 -8.72 11.36
C LEU A 340 -0.30 -7.72 10.19
N ARG A 341 -1.41 -6.99 10.04
CA ARG A 341 -1.52 -5.93 9.03
C ARG A 341 -0.42 -4.89 9.19
N GLN A 342 -0.17 -4.42 10.40
CA GLN A 342 0.91 -3.46 10.68
C GLN A 342 2.31 -4.06 10.40
N LEU A 343 2.55 -5.32 10.76
CA LEU A 343 3.81 -6.01 10.50
C LEU A 343 4.11 -6.09 9.01
N VAL A 344 3.15 -6.59 8.22
CA VAL A 344 3.30 -6.75 6.77
C VAL A 344 3.61 -5.41 6.10
N VAL A 345 2.91 -4.35 6.50
CA VAL A 345 3.14 -3.00 5.97
C VAL A 345 4.57 -2.54 6.26
N ARG A 346 5.01 -2.68 7.51
CA ARG A 346 6.36 -2.28 7.92
C ARG A 346 7.44 -3.11 7.22
N LEU A 347 7.24 -4.42 7.04
CA LEU A 347 8.16 -5.29 6.31
C LEU A 347 8.26 -4.91 4.82
N CYS A 348 7.15 -4.50 4.21
CA CYS A 348 7.15 -3.99 2.84
C CYS A 348 7.89 -2.64 2.72
N GLU A 349 7.69 -1.71 3.68
CA GLU A 349 8.42 -0.44 3.72
C GLU A 349 9.93 -0.63 3.93
N THR A 350 10.32 -1.56 4.78
CA THR A 350 11.73 -1.90 5.04
C THR A 350 12.34 -2.82 3.97
N LYS A 351 11.55 -3.23 2.96
CA LYS A 351 11.94 -4.11 1.85
C LYS A 351 12.48 -5.48 2.27
N GLN A 352 12.07 -5.99 3.44
CA GLN A 352 12.47 -7.30 3.96
C GLN A 352 11.52 -8.40 3.46
N PHE A 353 11.45 -8.60 2.14
CA PHE A 353 10.47 -9.51 1.52
C PHE A 353 10.68 -10.99 1.83
N GLN A 354 11.93 -11.42 2.01
CA GLN A 354 12.24 -12.80 2.34
C GLN A 354 11.59 -13.24 3.66
N LYS A 355 11.65 -12.36 4.68
CA LYS A 355 11.01 -12.61 5.97
C LYS A 355 9.50 -12.73 5.87
N ILE A 356 8.84 -12.17 4.85
CA ILE A 356 7.38 -12.31 4.64
C ILE A 356 7.05 -13.70 4.12
N ILE A 357 7.90 -14.25 3.25
CA ILE A 357 7.73 -15.59 2.65
C ILE A 357 7.91 -16.67 3.71
N GLU A 358 8.85 -16.47 4.64
CA GLU A 358 9.12 -17.40 5.74
C GLU A 358 8.01 -17.44 6.83
N LEU A 359 7.00 -16.54 6.78
CA LEU A 359 5.92 -16.52 7.78
C LEU A 359 4.87 -17.60 7.54
N SER A 360 4.48 -18.32 8.59
CA SER A 360 3.51 -19.42 8.52
C SER A 360 2.04 -19.01 8.25
N TYR A 361 1.70 -17.71 8.29
CA TYR A 361 0.31 -17.21 8.16
C TYR A 361 -0.08 -16.90 6.70
N GLU A 362 -0.03 -17.89 5.80
CA GLU A 362 -0.20 -17.66 4.36
C GLU A 362 -1.51 -16.96 3.97
N GLU A 363 -2.67 -17.41 4.47
CA GLU A 363 -3.97 -16.93 3.99
C GLU A 363 -4.26 -15.48 4.40
N GLU A 364 -3.96 -15.13 5.65
CA GLU A 364 -4.18 -13.78 6.18
C GLU A 364 -3.20 -12.78 5.55
N ILE A 365 -1.94 -13.18 5.35
CA ILE A 365 -0.93 -12.36 4.67
C ILE A 365 -1.35 -12.12 3.21
N VAL A 366 -1.80 -13.14 2.49
CA VAL A 366 -2.29 -12.99 1.11
C VAL A 366 -3.46 -12.02 1.05
N SER A 367 -4.44 -12.12 1.95
CA SER A 367 -5.59 -11.19 1.98
C SER A 367 -5.16 -9.74 2.25
N ILE A 368 -4.23 -9.53 3.18
CA ILE A 368 -3.69 -8.19 3.49
C ILE A 368 -2.91 -7.64 2.29
N LEU A 369 -2.06 -8.45 1.67
CA LEU A 369 -1.27 -8.05 0.53
C LEU A 369 -2.14 -7.77 -0.70
N GLU A 370 -3.18 -8.57 -0.97
CA GLU A 370 -4.12 -8.35 -2.06
C GLU A 370 -4.90 -7.03 -1.90
N SER A 371 -5.47 -6.79 -0.72
CA SER A 371 -6.21 -5.55 -0.44
C SER A 371 -5.32 -4.32 -0.59
N ARG A 372 -4.07 -4.40 -0.10
CA ARG A 372 -3.12 -3.29 -0.21
C ARG A 372 -2.56 -3.13 -1.61
N ALA A 373 -2.34 -4.23 -2.34
CA ALA A 373 -1.93 -4.19 -3.74
C ALA A 373 -2.97 -3.44 -4.58
N ARG A 374 -4.26 -3.74 -4.41
CA ARG A 374 -5.38 -3.08 -5.11
C ARG A 374 -5.50 -1.58 -4.79
N CYS A 375 -5.18 -1.17 -3.57
CA CYS A 375 -5.22 0.24 -3.15
C CYS A 375 -3.92 1.03 -3.43
N SER A 376 -2.83 0.37 -3.84
CA SER A 376 -1.53 1.02 -4.02
C SER A 376 -1.39 1.62 -5.42
N ASP A 377 -0.76 2.80 -5.49
CA ASP A 377 -0.36 3.43 -6.75
C ASP A 377 0.79 2.66 -7.41
N LEU A 378 0.64 2.34 -8.70
CA LEU A 378 1.66 1.63 -9.48
C LEU A 378 2.90 2.49 -9.79
N CYS A 379 2.80 3.82 -9.68
CA CYS A 379 3.86 4.76 -10.05
C CYS A 379 4.95 4.94 -8.97
N HIS A 380 4.61 4.82 -7.68
CA HIS A 380 5.50 5.17 -6.55
C HIS A 380 6.25 3.98 -5.93
N ASN A 381 5.93 2.75 -6.38
CA ASN A 381 6.77 1.55 -6.29
C ASN A 381 7.09 1.02 -4.87
N THR A 382 6.11 0.31 -4.30
CA THR A 382 6.29 -0.95 -3.55
C THR A 382 5.43 -1.98 -4.28
N SER A 383 6.03 -2.84 -5.12
CA SER A 383 5.24 -3.80 -5.91
C SER A 383 4.75 -4.95 -5.02
N PHE A 384 3.66 -4.71 -4.27
CA PHE A 384 2.97 -5.72 -3.49
C PHE A 384 2.60 -6.94 -4.35
N TYR A 385 2.23 -6.71 -5.63
CA TYR A 385 2.02 -7.78 -6.60
C TYR A 385 3.28 -8.64 -6.84
N GLY A 386 4.47 -8.05 -6.81
CA GLY A 386 5.72 -8.81 -6.93
C GLY A 386 5.98 -9.72 -5.73
N VAL A 387 5.64 -9.26 -4.52
CA VAL A 387 5.74 -10.08 -3.28
C VAL A 387 4.69 -11.18 -3.29
N LEU A 388 3.44 -10.87 -3.67
CA LEU A 388 2.37 -11.85 -3.85
C LEU A 388 2.74 -12.92 -4.87
N TYR A 389 3.34 -12.51 -5.99
CA TYR A 389 3.85 -13.44 -7.00
C TYR A 389 4.90 -14.38 -6.42
N ALA A 390 5.93 -13.85 -5.75
CA ALA A 390 6.99 -14.65 -5.15
C ALA A 390 6.43 -15.65 -4.12
N LEU A 391 5.50 -15.21 -3.26
CA LEU A 391 4.84 -16.06 -2.27
C LEU A 391 4.06 -17.22 -2.93
N HIS A 392 3.32 -16.94 -4.00
CA HIS A 392 2.57 -17.98 -4.70
C HIS A 392 3.47 -18.96 -5.49
N ILE A 393 4.62 -18.51 -5.99
CA ILE A 393 5.60 -19.37 -6.64
C ILE A 393 6.27 -20.30 -5.61
N ASP A 394 6.67 -19.76 -4.45
CA ASP A 394 7.27 -20.55 -3.36
C ASP A 394 6.31 -21.63 -2.86
N ASN A 395 5.02 -21.31 -2.74
CA ASN A 395 3.99 -22.26 -2.29
C ASN A 395 3.49 -23.19 -3.42
N HIS A 396 4.13 -23.21 -4.59
CA HIS A 396 3.74 -23.97 -5.79
C HIS A 396 2.29 -23.72 -6.28
N LYS A 397 1.69 -22.57 -5.95
CA LYS A 397 0.33 -22.15 -6.35
C LYS A 397 0.37 -21.34 -7.65
N PHE A 398 0.84 -21.96 -8.74
CA PHE A 398 1.10 -21.28 -10.03
C PHE A 398 -0.11 -20.57 -10.63
N ARG A 399 -1.30 -21.15 -10.50
CA ARG A 399 -2.56 -20.55 -10.98
C ARG A 399 -2.89 -19.22 -10.27
N LYS A 400 -2.69 -19.18 -8.94
CA LYS A 400 -2.90 -17.94 -8.16
C LYS A 400 -1.84 -16.90 -8.52
N ALA A 401 -0.59 -17.31 -8.70
CA ALA A 401 0.48 -16.44 -9.20
C ALA A 401 0.12 -15.82 -10.56
N ALA A 402 -0.40 -16.63 -11.49
CA ALA A 402 -0.86 -16.19 -12.79
C ALA A 402 -2.00 -15.16 -12.69
N THR A 403 -2.97 -15.39 -11.79
CA THR A 403 -4.09 -14.46 -11.57
C THR A 403 -3.61 -13.09 -11.07
N VAL A 404 -2.67 -13.08 -10.10
CA VAL A 404 -2.09 -11.86 -9.54
C VAL A 404 -1.32 -11.06 -10.61
N MET A 405 -0.52 -11.73 -11.44
CA MET A 405 0.21 -11.06 -12.53
C MET A 405 -0.72 -10.60 -13.67
N TYR A 406 -1.80 -11.32 -13.93
CA TYR A 406 -2.81 -10.92 -14.91
C TYR A 406 -3.55 -9.65 -14.44
N GLU A 407 -3.96 -9.59 -13.17
CA GLU A 407 -4.56 -8.40 -12.57
C GLU A 407 -3.60 -7.20 -12.68
N LEU A 408 -2.32 -7.40 -12.38
CA LEU A 408 -1.28 -6.38 -12.53
C LEU A 408 -1.13 -5.90 -13.97
N ALA A 409 -1.16 -6.80 -14.96
CA ALA A 409 -1.09 -6.45 -16.39
C ALA A 409 -2.29 -5.58 -16.81
N MET A 410 -3.50 -5.94 -16.37
CA MET A 410 -4.72 -5.18 -16.64
C MET A 410 -4.67 -3.79 -16.02
N ARG A 411 -4.15 -3.66 -14.80
CA ARG A 411 -3.96 -2.35 -14.15
C ARG A 411 -2.93 -1.48 -14.85
N TYR A 412 -1.79 -2.05 -15.29
CA TYR A 412 -0.81 -1.31 -16.09
C TYR A 412 -1.41 -0.72 -17.36
N SER A 413 -2.35 -1.44 -18.00
CA SER A 413 -3.07 -0.97 -19.19
C SER A 413 -3.90 0.30 -18.94
N ARG A 414 -4.47 0.44 -17.73
CA ARG A 414 -5.41 1.52 -17.39
C ARG A 414 -4.75 2.69 -16.67
N GLU A 415 -3.86 2.41 -15.71
CA GLU A 415 -3.32 3.41 -14.79
C GLU A 415 -2.00 4.02 -15.29
N VAL A 416 -1.22 3.29 -16.10
CA VAL A 416 0.15 3.69 -16.48
C VAL A 416 0.31 3.73 -17.99
N VAL A 417 -0.20 4.79 -18.60
CA VAL A 417 -0.05 5.09 -20.04
C VAL A 417 1.35 5.66 -20.31
N SER A 418 2.37 4.81 -20.16
CA SER A 418 3.76 5.17 -20.48
C SER A 418 4.49 4.00 -21.14
N LEU A 419 5.58 4.28 -21.85
CA LEU A 419 6.43 3.24 -22.44
C LEU A 419 6.98 2.25 -21.39
N LYS A 420 7.24 2.74 -20.17
CA LYS A 420 7.64 1.88 -19.03
C LYS A 420 6.48 0.98 -18.59
N GLY A 421 5.26 1.52 -18.52
CA GLY A 421 4.05 0.75 -18.22
C GLY A 421 3.79 -0.35 -19.24
N LEU A 422 3.86 -0.03 -20.54
CA LEU A 422 3.69 -0.98 -21.63
C LEU A 422 4.73 -2.10 -21.60
N LYS A 423 6.02 -1.79 -21.35
CA LYS A 423 7.07 -2.80 -21.17
C LYS A 423 6.76 -3.74 -20.00
N LYS A 424 6.34 -3.18 -18.86
CA LYS A 424 5.97 -3.98 -17.69
C LYS A 424 4.73 -4.83 -17.93
N GLN A 425 3.74 -4.31 -18.66
CA GLN A 425 2.55 -5.06 -19.06
C GLN A 425 2.91 -6.32 -19.85
N VAL A 426 3.78 -6.19 -20.86
CA VAL A 426 4.32 -7.33 -21.62
C VAL A 426 5.02 -8.34 -20.71
N SER A 427 5.89 -7.86 -19.80
CA SER A 427 6.56 -8.74 -18.83
C SER A 427 5.58 -9.47 -17.90
N CYS A 428 4.49 -8.81 -17.48
CA CYS A 428 3.45 -9.44 -16.66
C CYS A 428 2.74 -10.54 -17.44
N TYR A 429 2.31 -10.29 -18.68
CA TYR A 429 1.69 -11.31 -19.53
C TYR A 429 2.61 -12.52 -19.77
N LEU A 430 3.92 -12.31 -19.99
CA LEU A 430 4.88 -13.40 -20.09
C LEU A 430 4.97 -14.22 -18.80
N ALA A 431 4.98 -13.56 -17.63
CA ALA A 431 4.95 -14.26 -16.35
C ALA A 431 3.68 -15.08 -16.18
N VAL A 432 2.52 -14.57 -16.60
CA VAL A 432 1.24 -15.30 -16.61
C VAL A 432 1.33 -16.53 -17.50
N ILE A 433 1.81 -16.38 -18.74
CA ILE A 433 1.98 -17.49 -19.70
C ILE A 433 2.88 -18.57 -19.08
N ASN A 434 4.04 -18.19 -18.53
CA ASN A 434 4.94 -19.14 -17.89
C ASN A 434 4.29 -19.85 -16.70
N CYS A 435 3.55 -19.13 -15.85
CA CYS A 435 2.84 -19.74 -14.70
C CYS A 435 1.75 -20.71 -15.13
N LEU A 436 1.03 -20.43 -16.21
CA LEU A 436 0.00 -21.33 -16.73
C LEU A 436 0.59 -22.57 -17.43
N HIS A 437 1.77 -22.46 -18.02
CA HIS A 437 2.50 -23.62 -18.54
C HIS A 437 3.05 -24.51 -17.42
N LEU A 438 3.41 -23.93 -16.27
CA LEU A 438 3.82 -24.68 -15.07
C LEU A 438 2.64 -25.32 -14.33
N ALA A 439 1.43 -24.78 -14.51
CA ALA A 439 0.21 -25.37 -13.96
C ALA A 439 -0.22 -26.59 -14.78
N GLU A 440 -0.92 -27.53 -14.13
CA GLU A 440 -1.51 -28.66 -14.84
C GLU A 440 -2.52 -28.17 -15.90
N PRO A 441 -2.58 -28.80 -17.09
CA PRO A 441 -3.44 -28.35 -18.19
C PRO A 441 -4.92 -28.18 -17.84
N GLN A 442 -5.42 -28.97 -16.89
CA GLN A 442 -6.81 -28.91 -16.40
C GLN A 442 -7.11 -27.62 -15.60
N TYR A 443 -6.08 -27.04 -14.98
CA TYR A 443 -6.19 -25.85 -14.13
C TYR A 443 -5.59 -24.59 -14.77
N ALA A 444 -5.16 -24.66 -16.03
CA ALA A 444 -4.53 -23.57 -16.80
C ALA A 444 -5.56 -22.55 -17.33
N TRP A 445 -6.33 -21.95 -16.42
CA TRP A 445 -7.33 -20.92 -16.73
C TRP A 445 -7.38 -19.84 -15.65
N ILE A 446 -7.74 -18.62 -16.04
CA ILE A 446 -7.87 -17.43 -15.19
C ILE A 446 -9.29 -16.89 -15.27
N VAL A 447 -9.72 -16.25 -14.19
CA VAL A 447 -11.04 -15.63 -14.08
C VAL A 447 -10.92 -14.13 -14.27
N LYS A 448 -11.66 -13.60 -15.24
CA LYS A 448 -11.78 -12.15 -15.50
C LYS A 448 -13.21 -11.71 -15.21
N PRO A 449 -13.43 -10.72 -14.32
CA PRO A 449 -14.74 -10.11 -14.17
C PRO A 449 -15.04 -9.31 -15.44
N ALA A 450 -16.06 -9.71 -16.21
CA ALA A 450 -16.49 -8.94 -17.36
C ALA A 450 -17.28 -7.72 -16.87
N ILE A 451 -16.94 -6.56 -17.43
CA ILE A 451 -17.69 -5.33 -17.22
C ILE A 451 -18.94 -5.44 -18.10
N ASN A 452 -20.14 -5.47 -17.51
CA ASN A 452 -21.37 -5.36 -18.28
C ASN A 452 -21.38 -3.98 -18.96
N VAL A 453 -21.21 -3.97 -20.28
CA VAL A 453 -21.35 -2.75 -21.10
C VAL A 453 -22.83 -2.40 -21.29
N ASP A 454 -23.74 -3.35 -21.03
CA ASP A 454 -25.20 -3.22 -21.15
C ASP A 454 -25.86 -2.30 -20.09
N ILE A 455 -25.08 -1.50 -19.34
CA ILE A 455 -25.61 -0.55 -18.35
C ILE A 455 -26.39 0.60 -19.02
N PHE A 456 -26.20 0.82 -20.33
CA PHE A 456 -26.84 1.91 -21.08
C PHE A 456 -28.12 1.51 -21.84
N ASP A 457 -28.47 0.22 -21.91
CA ASP A 457 -29.63 -0.29 -22.66
C ASP A 457 -30.76 -0.79 -21.73
N GLU A 458 -31.10 0.00 -20.71
CA GLU A 458 -32.37 -0.23 -19.99
C GLU A 458 -33.52 0.51 -20.66
N ASP A 459 -34.45 -0.26 -21.24
CA ASP A 459 -35.77 0.22 -21.64
C ASP A 459 -36.40 1.03 -20.48
N PRO A 460 -36.77 2.31 -20.67
CA PRO A 460 -37.27 3.20 -19.62
C PRO A 460 -38.64 2.82 -19.03
N ARG A 461 -39.17 1.63 -19.36
CA ARG A 461 -40.45 1.09 -18.89
C ARG A 461 -40.31 -0.05 -17.88
N SER A 462 -39.11 -0.46 -17.52
CA SER A 462 -38.90 -1.50 -16.52
C SER A 462 -39.03 -0.94 -15.10
N SER A 463 -40.07 -1.37 -14.37
CA SER A 463 -40.31 -0.93 -12.98
C SER A 463 -39.14 -1.32 -12.05
N PRO A 464 -38.69 -0.43 -11.15
CA PRO A 464 -37.64 -0.73 -10.17
C PRO A 464 -38.03 -1.92 -9.29
N LYS A 465 -37.17 -2.94 -9.22
CA LYS A 465 -37.40 -4.09 -8.33
C LYS A 465 -37.19 -3.65 -6.87
N ARG A 466 -38.20 -3.88 -6.03
CA ARG A 466 -38.18 -3.62 -4.59
C ARG A 466 -37.95 -4.93 -3.82
N ASN A 467 -37.25 -4.86 -2.69
CA ASN A 467 -37.10 -6.01 -1.80
C ASN A 467 -38.41 -6.31 -1.03
N SER A 468 -38.42 -7.37 -0.23
CA SER A 468 -39.57 -7.76 0.61
C SER A 468 -40.02 -6.69 1.61
N GLU A 469 -39.18 -5.69 1.88
CA GLU A 469 -39.47 -4.54 2.75
C GLU A 469 -39.90 -3.29 1.97
N GLY A 470 -40.06 -3.39 0.64
CA GLY A 470 -40.53 -2.29 -0.20
C GLY A 470 -39.48 -1.23 -0.55
N CYS A 471 -38.22 -1.43 -0.15
CA CYS A 471 -37.11 -0.55 -0.51
C CYS A 471 -36.63 -0.83 -1.94
N GLU A 472 -36.33 0.23 -2.68
CA GLU A 472 -35.73 0.14 -4.02
C GLU A 472 -34.32 -0.44 -3.92
N VAL A 473 -34.08 -1.55 -4.60
CA VAL A 473 -32.76 -2.17 -4.64
C VAL A 473 -31.92 -1.39 -5.65
N LEU A 474 -31.06 -0.49 -5.16
CA LEU A 474 -29.98 0.09 -5.96
C LEU A 474 -29.15 -1.08 -6.52
N GLN A 475 -29.13 -1.22 -7.84
CA GLN A 475 -28.59 -2.37 -8.53
C GLN A 475 -27.13 -2.67 -8.12
N SER A 476 -26.90 -3.78 -7.42
CA SER A 476 -25.58 -4.44 -7.36
C SER A 476 -25.64 -5.97 -7.33
N THR A 477 -26.82 -6.57 -7.50
CA THR A 477 -27.02 -8.03 -7.49
C THR A 477 -27.28 -8.61 -8.89
N ARG A 478 -26.79 -7.94 -9.94
CA ARG A 478 -26.63 -8.63 -11.23
C ARG A 478 -25.39 -9.52 -11.13
N PRO A 479 -25.45 -10.80 -11.53
CA PRO A 479 -24.26 -11.63 -11.56
C PRO A 479 -23.25 -10.92 -12.47
N VAL A 480 -22.10 -10.54 -11.91
CA VAL A 480 -20.95 -10.10 -12.70
C VAL A 480 -20.70 -11.23 -13.70
N LYS A 481 -20.84 -10.95 -15.00
CA LYS A 481 -20.57 -11.96 -16.01
C LYS A 481 -19.10 -12.33 -15.87
N VAL A 482 -18.82 -13.58 -15.52
CA VAL A 482 -17.46 -14.05 -15.30
C VAL A 482 -16.97 -14.68 -16.59
N GLU A 483 -15.89 -14.15 -17.15
CA GLU A 483 -15.21 -14.71 -18.32
C GLU A 483 -14.07 -15.61 -17.83
N VAL A 484 -14.04 -16.84 -18.34
CA VAL A 484 -12.95 -17.79 -18.07
C VAL A 484 -12.00 -17.73 -19.25
N LEU A 485 -10.77 -17.28 -19.00
CA LEU A 485 -9.72 -17.16 -20.00
C LEU A 485 -8.77 -18.35 -19.92
N GLY A 486 -8.58 -19.03 -21.04
CA GLY A 486 -7.56 -20.06 -21.19
C GLY A 486 -6.20 -19.47 -21.57
N LEU A 487 -5.20 -20.34 -21.64
CA LEU A 487 -3.89 -20.03 -22.20
C LEU A 487 -3.95 -19.36 -23.60
N PRO A 488 -4.75 -19.85 -24.59
CA PRO A 488 -4.79 -19.21 -25.91
C PRO A 488 -5.30 -17.76 -25.83
N ASP A 489 -6.27 -17.47 -24.96
CA ASP A 489 -6.82 -16.12 -24.81
C ASP A 489 -5.78 -15.14 -24.28
N ILE A 490 -4.97 -15.58 -23.31
CA ILE A 490 -3.90 -14.77 -22.73
C ILE A 490 -2.78 -14.56 -23.74
N VAL A 491 -2.47 -15.56 -24.58
CA VAL A 491 -1.52 -15.41 -25.69
C VAL A 491 -2.02 -14.38 -26.72
N ARG A 492 -3.32 -14.35 -27.01
CA ARG A 492 -3.93 -13.32 -27.88
C ARG A 492 -3.78 -11.92 -27.28
N GLU A 493 -4.11 -11.73 -26.01
CA GLU A 493 -3.92 -10.45 -25.32
C GLU A 493 -2.44 -10.04 -25.26
N TYR A 494 -1.53 -10.99 -25.04
CA TYR A 494 -0.08 -10.76 -25.08
C TYR A 494 0.38 -10.27 -26.46
N ASN A 495 -0.04 -10.95 -27.53
CA ASN A 495 0.33 -10.58 -28.90
C ASN A 495 -0.12 -9.15 -29.25
N LEU A 496 -1.30 -8.74 -28.78
CA LEU A 496 -1.82 -7.38 -28.95
C LEU A 496 -0.89 -6.34 -28.31
N VAL A 497 -0.52 -6.54 -27.05
CA VAL A 497 0.35 -5.60 -26.32
C VAL A 497 1.78 -5.62 -26.89
N GLN A 498 2.26 -6.79 -27.29
CA GLN A 498 3.59 -6.95 -27.88
C GLN A 498 3.69 -6.26 -29.26
N ALA A 499 2.65 -6.32 -30.07
CA ALA A 499 2.59 -5.62 -31.36
C ALA A 499 2.64 -4.10 -31.16
N ARG A 500 1.88 -3.56 -30.20
CA ARG A 500 1.94 -2.14 -29.80
C ARG A 500 3.33 -1.74 -29.32
N LEU A 501 3.98 -2.56 -28.50
CA LEU A 501 5.33 -2.29 -28.02
C LEU A 501 6.36 -2.30 -29.15
N THR A 502 6.20 -3.21 -30.12
CA THR A 502 7.08 -3.31 -31.30
C THR A 502 6.96 -2.06 -32.17
N TYR A 503 5.73 -1.56 -32.41
CA TYR A 503 5.50 -0.30 -33.10
C TYR A 503 6.18 0.88 -32.39
N VAL A 504 5.96 1.02 -31.08
CA VAL A 504 6.54 2.12 -30.28
C VAL A 504 8.07 2.10 -30.31
N ARG A 505 8.69 0.90 -30.25
CA ARG A 505 10.15 0.76 -30.32
C ARG A 505 10.72 1.22 -31.66
N LYS A 506 10.00 0.98 -32.76
CA LYS A 506 10.43 1.34 -34.11
C LYS A 506 10.24 2.82 -34.41
N TYR A 507 9.17 3.45 -33.90
CA TYR A 507 8.77 4.81 -34.27
C TYR A 507 8.91 5.88 -33.18
N GLY A 508 9.31 5.50 -31.96
CA GLY A 508 9.96 6.34 -30.93
C GLY A 508 9.29 7.63 -30.43
N ALA A 509 9.02 8.60 -31.32
CA ALA A 509 8.70 9.99 -30.98
C ALA A 509 7.26 10.44 -31.32
N CYS A 510 6.57 9.81 -32.28
CA CYS A 510 5.20 10.20 -32.70
C CYS A 510 4.08 9.28 -32.19
N SER A 511 4.38 8.36 -31.26
CA SER A 511 3.52 7.19 -30.96
C SER A 511 2.79 7.25 -29.61
N SER A 512 2.45 8.44 -29.08
CA SER A 512 1.66 8.55 -27.84
C SER A 512 0.33 7.79 -27.90
N PHE A 513 -0.29 7.73 -29.09
CA PHE A 513 -1.51 6.94 -29.34
C PHE A 513 -1.29 5.42 -29.23
N ALA A 514 -0.11 4.90 -29.54
CA ALA A 514 0.17 3.46 -29.40
C ALA A 514 0.28 3.03 -27.92
N ILE A 515 0.58 3.97 -27.03
CA ILE A 515 0.74 3.74 -25.58
C ILE A 515 -0.63 3.62 -24.91
N THR A 516 -1.68 4.26 -25.43
CA THR A 516 -3.05 4.08 -24.95
C THR A 516 -3.63 2.72 -25.32
N PRO A 517 -4.45 2.09 -24.46
CA PRO A 517 -5.09 0.82 -24.77
C PRO A 517 -5.97 0.95 -26.02
N LEU A 518 -5.60 0.25 -27.08
CA LEU A 518 -6.27 0.22 -28.37
C LEU A 518 -7.00 -1.12 -28.56
N THR A 519 -8.06 -1.12 -29.36
CA THR A 519 -8.71 -2.37 -29.78
C THR A 519 -7.79 -3.15 -30.73
N ALA A 520 -8.13 -4.42 -30.99
CA ALA A 520 -7.39 -5.22 -31.96
C ALA A 520 -7.44 -4.59 -33.36
N GLU A 521 -8.60 -4.10 -33.79
CA GLU A 521 -8.81 -3.43 -35.09
C GLU A 521 -7.98 -2.15 -35.21
N ASP A 522 -8.02 -1.28 -34.20
CA ASP A 522 -7.22 -0.04 -34.19
C ASP A 522 -5.72 -0.34 -34.17
N THR A 523 -5.31 -1.39 -33.46
CA THR A 523 -3.91 -1.83 -33.43
C THR A 523 -3.48 -2.34 -34.81
N VAL A 524 -4.33 -3.09 -35.53
CA VAL A 524 -4.04 -3.50 -36.90
C VAL A 524 -3.86 -2.27 -37.79
N ALA A 525 -4.79 -1.31 -37.77
CA ALA A 525 -4.68 -0.08 -38.56
C ALA A 525 -3.37 0.65 -38.30
N LEU A 526 -3.00 0.80 -37.01
CA LEU A 526 -1.74 1.41 -36.61
C LEU A 526 -0.50 0.63 -37.09
N LEU A 527 -0.54 -0.70 -37.11
CA LEU A 527 0.53 -1.52 -37.67
C LEU A 527 0.64 -1.37 -39.19
N LEU A 528 -0.49 -1.19 -39.90
CA LEU A 528 -0.52 -0.95 -41.35
C LEU A 528 0.11 0.40 -41.69
N ASP A 529 -0.19 1.46 -40.92
CA ASP A 529 0.48 2.77 -41.05
C ASP A 529 2.01 2.64 -40.83
N GLY A 530 2.41 1.79 -39.88
CA GLY A 530 3.81 1.46 -39.61
C GLY A 530 4.43 0.44 -40.60
N CYS A 531 3.70 0.00 -41.61
CA CYS A 531 4.12 -1.02 -42.56
C CYS A 531 4.67 -2.32 -41.91
N LEU A 532 4.08 -2.73 -40.78
CA LEU A 532 4.44 -3.95 -40.03
C LEU A 532 3.44 -5.08 -40.36
N PHE A 533 3.47 -5.55 -41.61
CA PHE A 533 2.46 -6.46 -42.16
C PHE A 533 2.44 -7.84 -41.49
N GLU A 534 3.59 -8.44 -41.20
CA GLU A 534 3.66 -9.75 -40.54
C GLU A 534 2.94 -9.75 -39.18
N GLN A 535 3.17 -8.71 -38.38
CA GLN A 535 2.52 -8.55 -37.07
C GLN A 535 1.02 -8.28 -37.23
N ALA A 536 0.62 -7.53 -38.26
CA ALA A 536 -0.78 -7.31 -38.58
C ALA A 536 -1.51 -8.60 -38.99
N ILE A 537 -0.88 -9.45 -39.82
CA ILE A 537 -1.43 -10.75 -40.23
C ILE A 537 -1.59 -11.66 -39.01
N LEU A 538 -0.55 -11.77 -38.18
CA LEU A 538 -0.59 -12.60 -36.97
C LEU A 538 -1.69 -12.15 -36.01
N LEU A 539 -1.83 -10.83 -35.83
CA LEU A 539 -2.86 -10.26 -34.97
C LEU A 539 -4.26 -10.47 -35.54
N SER A 540 -4.47 -10.21 -36.84
CA SER A 540 -5.75 -10.45 -37.51
C SER A 540 -6.18 -11.92 -37.44
N LYS A 541 -5.26 -12.88 -37.63
CA LYS A 541 -5.54 -14.31 -37.44
C LYS A 541 -5.95 -14.62 -36.00
N SER A 542 -5.22 -14.06 -35.03
CA SER A 542 -5.47 -14.33 -33.61
C SER A 542 -6.83 -13.81 -33.12
N PHE A 543 -7.30 -12.67 -33.65
CA PHE A 543 -8.61 -12.10 -33.33
C PHE A 543 -9.70 -12.43 -34.35
N SER A 544 -9.41 -13.29 -35.33
CA SER A 544 -10.33 -13.68 -36.41
C SER A 544 -10.88 -12.48 -37.22
N LEU A 545 -10.04 -11.46 -37.42
CA LEU A 545 -10.35 -10.26 -38.21
C LEU A 545 -10.11 -10.51 -39.71
N SER A 546 -10.74 -9.69 -40.56
CA SER A 546 -10.53 -9.75 -42.01
C SER A 546 -9.09 -9.37 -42.38
N LEU A 547 -8.48 -10.16 -43.27
CA LEU A 547 -7.15 -9.89 -43.82
C LEU A 547 -7.19 -8.91 -45.00
N VAL A 548 -8.37 -8.61 -45.55
CA VAL A 548 -8.54 -7.72 -46.71
C VAL A 548 -7.84 -6.36 -46.51
N PRO A 549 -8.04 -5.62 -45.39
CA PRO A 549 -7.39 -4.32 -45.21
C PRO A 549 -5.86 -4.41 -45.17
N VAL A 550 -5.32 -5.54 -44.69
CA VAL A 550 -3.87 -5.78 -44.63
C VAL A 550 -3.29 -5.92 -46.02
N PHE A 551 -3.95 -6.70 -46.88
CA PHE A 551 -3.53 -6.91 -48.27
C PHE A 551 -3.78 -5.67 -49.14
N GLU A 552 -4.84 -4.88 -48.88
CA GLU A 552 -5.03 -3.59 -49.55
C GLU A 552 -3.89 -2.63 -49.24
N ALA A 553 -3.49 -2.51 -47.97
CA ALA A 553 -2.38 -1.65 -47.55
C ALA A 553 -1.04 -2.13 -48.11
N LEU A 554 -0.79 -3.44 -48.09
CA LEU A 554 0.42 -4.04 -48.68
C LEU A 554 0.48 -3.77 -50.19
N THR A 555 -0.63 -3.98 -50.90
CA THR A 555 -0.74 -3.71 -52.35
C THR A 555 -0.54 -2.24 -52.66
N TYR A 556 -1.15 -1.35 -51.88
CA TYR A 556 -0.95 0.09 -52.01
C TYR A 556 0.52 0.46 -51.83
N ARG A 557 1.22 -0.16 -50.88
CA ARG A 557 2.67 0.04 -50.69
C ARG A 557 3.50 -0.47 -51.87
N CYS A 558 3.13 -1.60 -52.47
CA CYS A 558 3.76 -2.08 -53.70
C CYS A 558 3.63 -1.03 -54.82
N ILE A 559 2.44 -0.47 -55.01
CA ILE A 559 2.15 0.55 -56.03
C ILE A 559 2.90 1.85 -55.72
N SER A 560 2.85 2.33 -54.47
CA SER A 560 3.53 3.57 -54.08
C SER A 560 5.04 3.46 -54.25
N SER A 561 5.62 2.28 -53.99
CA SER A 561 7.04 2.02 -54.21
C SER A 561 7.44 2.08 -55.69
N MET A 562 6.51 1.78 -56.62
CA MET A 562 6.73 1.95 -58.06
C MET A 562 6.64 3.43 -58.48
N LEU A 563 5.68 4.18 -57.94
CA LEU A 563 5.45 5.60 -58.28
C LEU A 563 6.51 6.55 -57.70
N GLN A 564 7.12 6.21 -56.56
CA GLN A 564 8.19 7.00 -55.93
C GLN A 564 9.52 6.99 -56.70
N SER A 565 9.57 6.43 -57.92
CA SER A 565 10.72 6.56 -58.82
C SER A 565 10.96 7.99 -59.30
N ASP A 566 9.94 8.86 -59.28
CA ASP A 566 9.95 10.10 -60.08
C ASP A 566 9.96 11.42 -59.28
N THR A 567 9.72 11.41 -57.96
CA THR A 567 9.62 12.64 -57.15
C THR A 567 10.51 12.62 -55.90
N TYR A 568 11.44 13.56 -55.85
CA TYR A 568 12.37 13.79 -54.74
C TYR A 568 11.68 14.20 -53.42
N ASN A 569 12.27 13.70 -52.33
CA ASN A 569 12.36 14.26 -50.98
C ASN A 569 11.07 14.74 -50.31
N ASN A 570 10.52 13.95 -49.37
CA ASN A 570 10.03 14.46 -48.06
C ASN A 570 9.52 13.40 -47.07
N ASP A 571 9.55 12.10 -47.38
CA ASP A 571 9.15 11.10 -46.38
C ASP A 571 10.31 10.73 -45.42
N GLU A 572 10.12 11.03 -44.14
CA GLU A 572 11.00 10.64 -43.05
C GLU A 572 11.22 9.12 -42.95
N PHE A 573 10.35 8.31 -43.58
CA PHE A 573 10.44 6.85 -43.67
C PHE A 573 11.73 6.33 -44.31
N GLY A 574 12.43 7.13 -45.13
CA GLY A 574 13.68 6.73 -45.77
C GLY A 574 14.95 6.93 -44.93
N LYS A 575 14.91 7.74 -43.85
CA LYS A 575 16.15 8.16 -43.17
C LYS A 575 16.90 7.02 -42.46
N ASP A 576 16.22 5.98 -41.99
CA ASP A 576 16.87 4.91 -41.23
C ASP A 576 17.57 3.86 -42.09
N ILE A 577 17.13 3.65 -43.33
CA ILE A 577 17.79 2.73 -44.26
C ILE A 577 18.98 3.44 -44.96
N PHE A 578 18.87 4.75 -45.19
CA PHE A 578 19.84 5.50 -45.99
C PHE A 578 20.89 6.29 -45.18
N SER A 579 20.86 6.28 -43.84
CA SER A 579 21.79 7.09 -43.01
C SER A 579 23.17 6.47 -42.76
N LYS A 580 23.46 5.25 -43.25
CA LYS A 580 24.77 4.59 -43.06
C LYS A 580 25.57 4.28 -44.32
N ALA A 581 25.06 4.62 -45.51
CA ALA A 581 25.78 4.40 -46.76
C ALA A 581 26.15 5.75 -47.39
N SER A 582 27.33 6.25 -47.05
CA SER A 582 28.05 7.17 -47.93
C SER A 582 28.54 6.36 -49.14
N SER A 583 27.68 6.14 -50.13
CA SER A 583 28.09 5.52 -51.38
C SER A 583 27.27 5.97 -52.59
N THR A 584 27.96 5.94 -53.72
CA THR A 584 27.57 6.34 -55.07
C THR A 584 26.15 5.96 -55.49
N ASN A 585 25.51 6.83 -56.30
CA ASN A 585 24.14 6.70 -56.81
C ASN A 585 23.75 5.31 -57.37
N VAL A 586 24.70 4.52 -57.86
CA VAL A 586 24.46 3.16 -58.39
C VAL A 586 24.14 2.13 -57.30
N GLU A 587 24.81 2.20 -56.15
CA GLU A 587 24.53 1.27 -55.04
C GLU A 587 23.15 1.54 -54.43
N VAL A 588 22.80 2.82 -54.29
CA VAL A 588 21.47 3.28 -53.85
C VAL A 588 20.36 2.76 -54.76
N LEU A 589 20.54 2.82 -56.08
CA LEU A 589 19.56 2.30 -57.05
C LEU A 589 19.46 0.77 -56.97
N SER A 590 20.59 0.06 -56.87
CA SER A 590 20.60 -1.40 -56.74
C SER A 590 19.89 -1.88 -55.47
N GLN A 591 20.04 -1.12 -54.38
CA GLN A 591 19.41 -1.43 -53.10
C GLN A 591 17.92 -1.09 -53.11
N ARG A 592 17.49 -0.05 -53.84
CA ARG A 592 16.07 0.26 -54.07
C ARG A 592 15.36 -0.81 -54.89
N ILE A 593 15.96 -1.29 -55.97
CA ILE A 593 15.39 -2.37 -56.79
C ILE A 593 15.21 -3.65 -55.97
N LYS A 594 16.21 -3.99 -55.14
CA LYS A 594 16.11 -5.13 -54.21
C LYS A 594 14.98 -4.95 -53.19
N VAL A 595 14.80 -3.75 -52.63
CA VAL A 595 13.70 -3.47 -51.68
C VAL A 595 12.35 -3.55 -52.38
N GLN A 596 12.22 -3.04 -53.60
CA GLN A 596 10.99 -3.16 -54.39
C GLN A 596 10.66 -4.63 -54.67
N GLN A 597 11.62 -5.41 -55.17
CA GLN A 597 11.45 -6.84 -55.41
C GLN A 597 11.02 -7.58 -54.15
N HIS A 598 11.66 -7.30 -53.02
CA HIS A 598 11.32 -7.90 -51.74
C HIS A 598 9.87 -7.63 -51.31
N ILE A 599 9.34 -6.41 -51.52
CA ILE A 599 7.95 -6.08 -51.15
C ILE A 599 6.95 -6.86 -52.04
N TRP A 600 7.26 -7.06 -53.32
CA TRP A 600 6.44 -7.88 -54.22
C TRP A 600 6.53 -9.37 -53.91
N ASP A 601 7.72 -9.85 -53.53
CA ASP A 601 7.95 -11.22 -53.07
C ASP A 601 7.20 -11.48 -51.75
N ASP A 602 7.22 -10.54 -50.81
CA ASP A 602 6.45 -10.59 -49.55
C ASP A 602 4.94 -10.65 -49.83
N LEU A 603 4.43 -9.84 -50.77
CA LEU A 603 3.03 -9.89 -51.19
C LEU A 603 2.69 -11.27 -51.77
N GLN A 604 3.53 -11.81 -52.64
CA GLN A 604 3.33 -13.13 -53.22
C GLN A 604 3.33 -14.23 -52.14
N GLN A 605 4.33 -14.25 -51.27
CA GLN A 605 4.47 -15.24 -50.21
C GLN A 605 3.28 -15.18 -49.25
N TYR A 606 2.97 -14.00 -48.72
CA TYR A 606 1.88 -13.86 -47.76
C TYR A 606 0.53 -14.17 -48.39
N LEU A 607 0.28 -13.80 -49.65
CA LEU A 607 -1.00 -14.10 -50.29
C LEU A 607 -1.20 -15.62 -50.41
N LEU A 608 -0.19 -16.33 -50.89
CA LEU A 608 -0.25 -17.79 -51.08
C LEU A 608 -0.33 -18.56 -49.75
N GLU A 609 0.26 -18.06 -48.67
CA GLU A 609 0.23 -18.70 -47.35
C GLU A 609 -1.07 -18.44 -46.57
N ASN A 610 -1.77 -17.33 -46.84
CA ASN A 610 -2.89 -16.86 -46.02
C ASN A 610 -4.27 -17.09 -46.63
N GLU A 611 -4.37 -17.33 -47.93
CA GLU A 611 -5.65 -17.64 -48.55
C GLU A 611 -6.06 -19.09 -48.30
N LEU A 612 -7.32 -19.29 -47.93
CA LEU A 612 -7.87 -20.62 -47.72
C LEU A 612 -8.20 -21.28 -49.07
N ASP A 613 -7.94 -22.58 -49.18
CA ASP A 613 -8.21 -23.36 -50.40
C ASP A 613 -9.67 -23.17 -50.88
N GLY A 614 -9.83 -22.68 -52.11
CA GLY A 614 -11.12 -22.45 -52.76
C GLY A 614 -11.76 -21.09 -52.48
N LYS A 615 -11.16 -20.24 -51.64
CA LYS A 615 -11.51 -18.82 -51.55
C LYS A 615 -10.63 -17.99 -52.50
N THR A 616 -11.20 -16.90 -53.00
CA THR A 616 -10.51 -15.94 -53.89
C THR A 616 -10.58 -14.50 -53.36
N GLU A 617 -10.95 -14.34 -52.09
CA GLU A 617 -11.17 -13.05 -51.45
C GLU A 617 -9.90 -12.17 -51.47
N LEU A 618 -8.71 -12.77 -51.27
CA LEU A 618 -7.45 -12.05 -51.24
C LEU A 618 -6.93 -11.77 -52.65
N HIS A 619 -7.00 -12.76 -53.56
CA HIS A 619 -6.68 -12.55 -54.98
C HIS A 619 -7.52 -11.43 -55.59
N ARG A 620 -8.83 -11.43 -55.32
CA ARG A 620 -9.76 -10.39 -55.78
C ARG A 620 -9.35 -9.03 -55.24
N CYS A 621 -9.19 -8.91 -53.92
CA CYS A 621 -8.80 -7.67 -53.24
C CYS A 621 -7.52 -7.05 -53.83
N VAL A 622 -6.45 -7.84 -53.96
CA VAL A 622 -5.16 -7.37 -54.47
C VAL A 622 -5.28 -6.97 -55.95
N THR A 623 -5.93 -7.80 -56.77
CA THR A 623 -6.11 -7.51 -58.20
C THR A 623 -6.96 -6.27 -58.42
N GLU A 624 -8.07 -6.16 -57.70
CA GLU A 624 -8.96 -5.01 -57.72
C GLU A 624 -8.22 -3.72 -57.36
N LYS A 625 -7.38 -3.75 -56.30
CA LYS A 625 -6.62 -2.58 -55.88
C LYS A 625 -5.51 -2.20 -56.86
N LEU A 626 -4.86 -3.16 -57.52
CA LEU A 626 -3.89 -2.90 -58.59
C LEU A 626 -4.57 -2.22 -59.79
N LEU A 627 -5.68 -2.79 -60.25
CA LEU A 627 -6.43 -2.28 -61.41
C LEU A 627 -7.02 -0.90 -61.15
N ALA A 628 -7.57 -0.67 -59.96
CA ALA A 628 -8.12 0.64 -59.56
C ALA A 628 -7.08 1.77 -59.60
N ASN A 629 -5.79 1.46 -59.40
CA ASN A 629 -4.70 2.42 -59.47
C ASN A 629 -3.98 2.43 -60.83
N GLY A 630 -4.53 1.74 -61.84
CA GLY A 630 -3.95 1.67 -63.19
C GLY A 630 -2.67 0.83 -63.30
N ALA A 631 -2.35 0.02 -62.30
CA ALA A 631 -1.16 -0.83 -62.29
C ALA A 631 -1.40 -2.15 -63.05
N THR A 632 -0.36 -2.66 -63.72
CA THR A 632 -0.43 -3.96 -64.41
C THR A 632 -0.38 -5.11 -63.41
N VAL A 633 -1.21 -6.13 -63.60
CA VAL A 633 -1.24 -7.34 -62.77
C VAL A 633 0.03 -8.18 -62.99
N PRO A 634 0.80 -8.53 -61.94
CA PRO A 634 1.98 -9.38 -62.07
C PRO A 634 1.67 -10.76 -62.66
N ALA A 635 2.63 -11.32 -63.41
CA ALA A 635 2.46 -12.61 -64.09
C ALA A 635 2.14 -13.76 -63.13
N TRP A 636 2.76 -13.79 -61.95
CA TRP A 636 2.49 -14.82 -60.94
C TRP A 636 1.04 -14.78 -60.45
N LEU A 637 0.52 -13.56 -60.19
CA LEU A 637 -0.85 -13.34 -59.70
C LEU A 637 -1.87 -13.67 -60.78
N LYS A 638 -1.54 -13.31 -62.03
CA LYS A 638 -2.36 -13.66 -63.20
C LYS A 638 -2.48 -15.17 -63.37
N LEU A 639 -1.37 -15.90 -63.26
CA LEU A 639 -1.37 -17.36 -63.41
C LEU A 639 -2.04 -18.08 -62.22
N SER A 640 -1.89 -17.56 -60.99
CA SER A 640 -2.57 -18.15 -59.82
C SER A 640 -4.07 -17.89 -59.86
N TYR A 641 -4.50 -16.66 -60.16
CA TYR A 641 -5.90 -16.28 -60.12
C TYR A 641 -6.72 -16.94 -61.24
N GLN A 642 -6.14 -17.11 -62.43
CA GLN A 642 -6.78 -17.82 -63.55
C GLN A 642 -7.11 -19.27 -63.23
N LYS A 643 -6.26 -19.95 -62.45
CA LYS A 643 -6.49 -21.33 -62.00
C LYS A 643 -7.59 -21.44 -60.96
N LEU A 644 -7.77 -20.40 -60.15
CA LEU A 644 -8.76 -20.39 -59.06
C LEU A 644 -10.13 -19.92 -59.55
N ASN A 645 -10.19 -18.75 -60.19
CA ASN A 645 -11.45 -18.14 -60.62
C ASN A 645 -11.25 -17.19 -61.81
N PHE A 646 -11.25 -17.76 -63.02
CA PHE A 646 -11.19 -17.01 -64.27
C PHE A 646 -12.33 -16.00 -64.44
N THR A 647 -13.57 -16.37 -64.09
CA THR A 647 -14.75 -15.55 -64.37
C THR A 647 -14.74 -14.25 -63.58
N GLU A 648 -14.33 -14.30 -62.31
CA GLU A 648 -14.19 -13.10 -61.49
C GLU A 648 -13.06 -12.20 -61.97
N MET A 649 -11.92 -12.79 -62.38
CA MET A 649 -10.82 -12.03 -62.96
C MET A 649 -11.21 -11.32 -64.27
N LEU A 650 -11.96 -12.01 -65.15
CA LEU A 650 -12.48 -11.42 -66.38
C LEU A 650 -13.43 -10.25 -66.08
N ALA A 651 -14.31 -10.43 -65.09
CA ALA A 651 -15.22 -9.38 -64.65
C ALA A 651 -14.45 -8.15 -64.13
N LEU A 652 -13.39 -8.34 -63.34
CA LEU A 652 -12.54 -7.25 -62.85
C LEU A 652 -11.87 -6.49 -64.00
N TYR A 653 -11.27 -7.17 -64.98
CA TYR A 653 -10.65 -6.49 -66.10
C TYR A 653 -11.64 -5.66 -66.93
N ILE A 654 -12.84 -6.19 -67.17
CA ILE A 654 -13.90 -5.46 -67.88
C ILE A 654 -14.34 -4.25 -67.06
N THR A 655 -14.55 -4.41 -65.75
CA THR A 655 -15.02 -3.34 -64.86
C THR A 655 -14.03 -2.17 -64.78
N TYR A 656 -12.72 -2.47 -64.74
CA TYR A 656 -11.66 -1.46 -64.67
C TYR A 656 -11.16 -0.98 -66.05
N GLY A 657 -11.79 -1.41 -67.15
CA GLY A 657 -11.49 -0.90 -68.51
C GLY A 657 -10.24 -1.49 -69.17
N PHE A 658 -9.68 -2.59 -68.64
CA PHE A 658 -8.54 -3.30 -69.25
C PHE A 658 -9.02 -4.26 -70.35
N LEU A 659 -9.49 -3.68 -71.46
CA LEU A 659 -10.15 -4.42 -72.55
C LEU A 659 -9.21 -5.38 -73.30
N GLU A 660 -7.98 -4.94 -73.62
CA GLU A 660 -6.99 -5.78 -74.34
C GLU A 660 -6.69 -7.07 -73.57
N GLU A 661 -6.39 -6.93 -72.27
CA GLU A 661 -6.11 -8.07 -71.39
C GLU A 661 -7.34 -8.96 -71.19
N SER A 662 -8.54 -8.39 -71.19
CA SER A 662 -9.81 -9.13 -71.12
C SER A 662 -10.00 -10.04 -72.34
N VAL A 663 -9.79 -9.51 -73.55
CA VAL A 663 -9.93 -10.27 -74.81
C VAL A 663 -8.86 -11.35 -74.90
N ILE A 664 -7.60 -11.05 -74.54
CA ILE A 664 -6.52 -12.04 -74.51
C ILE A 664 -6.83 -13.17 -73.50
N LEU A 665 -7.33 -12.82 -72.31
CA LEU A 665 -7.69 -13.78 -71.28
C LEU A 665 -8.83 -14.70 -71.73
N LEU A 666 -9.89 -14.12 -72.30
CA LEU A 666 -11.04 -14.87 -72.81
C LEU A 666 -10.66 -15.77 -74.01
N THR A 667 -9.84 -15.28 -74.93
CA THR A 667 -9.30 -16.07 -76.06
C THR A 667 -8.53 -17.28 -75.56
N LYS A 668 -7.67 -17.10 -74.54
CA LYS A 668 -6.94 -18.21 -73.90
C LYS A 668 -7.89 -19.22 -73.24
N TYR A 669 -8.96 -18.75 -72.61
CA TYR A 669 -9.97 -19.63 -72.00
C TYR A 669 -10.75 -20.43 -73.05
N ILE A 670 -11.18 -19.82 -74.16
CA ILE A 670 -11.85 -20.52 -75.27
C ILE A 670 -10.92 -21.59 -75.86
N LYS A 671 -9.64 -21.26 -76.07
CA LYS A 671 -8.63 -22.24 -76.50
C LYS A 671 -8.46 -23.37 -75.47
N ALA A 672 -8.52 -23.08 -74.17
CA ALA A 672 -8.50 -24.09 -73.11
C ALA A 672 -9.73 -25.00 -73.09
N VAL A 673 -10.92 -24.45 -73.35
CA VAL A 673 -12.17 -25.21 -73.54
C VAL A 673 -12.04 -26.15 -74.75
N LEU A 674 -11.46 -25.67 -75.85
CA LEU A 674 -11.13 -26.47 -77.05
C LEU A 674 -10.02 -27.51 -76.81
N GLY A 675 -9.33 -27.41 -75.67
CA GLY A 675 -8.41 -28.43 -75.17
C GLY A 675 -6.94 -28.05 -75.17
N VAL A 676 -6.59 -26.81 -75.54
CA VAL A 676 -5.22 -26.29 -75.57
C VAL A 676 -4.85 -25.71 -74.20
N ARG A 677 -3.81 -26.25 -73.54
CA ARG A 677 -3.33 -25.76 -72.22
C ARG A 677 -4.40 -25.67 -71.12
N ARG A 678 -5.12 -26.78 -70.89
CA ARG A 678 -6.19 -26.91 -69.87
C ARG A 678 -5.71 -26.68 -68.43
N GLU A 679 -4.43 -26.93 -68.20
CA GLU A 679 -3.75 -26.79 -66.90
C GLU A 679 -3.72 -25.33 -66.41
N ASP A 680 -3.78 -24.36 -67.34
CA ASP A 680 -3.71 -22.94 -67.02
C ASP A 680 -4.98 -22.42 -66.31
N PHE A 681 -6.11 -23.13 -66.45
CA PHE A 681 -7.41 -22.77 -65.87
C PHE A 681 -7.99 -23.84 -64.94
N ASN A 682 -7.18 -24.83 -64.56
CA ASN A 682 -7.58 -25.96 -63.70
C ASN A 682 -8.84 -26.70 -64.21
N MET A 683 -8.99 -26.81 -65.54
CA MET A 683 -10.17 -27.43 -66.16
C MET A 683 -10.03 -28.95 -66.20
N LYS A 684 -10.94 -29.67 -65.53
CA LYS A 684 -10.97 -31.15 -65.52
C LYS A 684 -11.40 -31.75 -66.87
N PHE A 685 -12.21 -31.02 -67.64
CA PHE A 685 -12.81 -31.50 -68.88
C PHE A 685 -12.68 -30.44 -69.96
N SER A 686 -12.45 -30.88 -71.19
CA SER A 686 -12.54 -30.05 -72.39
C SER A 686 -13.82 -30.37 -73.16
N LEU A 687 -14.08 -29.62 -74.22
CA LEU A 687 -15.18 -29.85 -75.15
C LEU A 687 -14.93 -31.15 -75.96
N HIS A 688 -15.40 -32.28 -75.45
CA HIS A 688 -15.38 -33.59 -76.11
C HIS A 688 -16.77 -34.22 -76.11
N VAL A 689 -17.01 -35.16 -77.01
CA VAL A 689 -18.31 -35.85 -77.14
C VAL A 689 -18.67 -36.64 -75.87
N THR A 690 -17.67 -37.16 -75.16
CA THR A 690 -17.83 -38.01 -73.97
C THR A 690 -17.70 -37.28 -72.64
N SER A 691 -17.35 -35.99 -72.65
CA SER A 691 -17.15 -35.19 -71.43
C SER A 691 -18.42 -34.42 -71.01
N PRO A 692 -18.53 -34.05 -69.72
CA PRO A 692 -19.59 -33.18 -69.23
C PRO A 692 -19.52 -31.79 -69.88
N ALA A 693 -20.64 -31.05 -69.84
CA ALA A 693 -20.74 -29.71 -70.40
C ALA A 693 -19.76 -28.74 -69.70
N VAL A 694 -19.06 -27.94 -70.51
CA VAL A 694 -18.18 -26.86 -70.05
C VAL A 694 -18.91 -25.54 -70.28
N TRP A 695 -18.95 -24.68 -69.25
CA TRP A 695 -19.68 -23.42 -69.28
C TRP A 695 -18.78 -22.26 -69.74
N LEU A 696 -19.30 -21.42 -70.62
CA LEU A 696 -18.69 -20.14 -70.97
C LEU A 696 -19.51 -18.97 -70.44
N PRO A 697 -18.86 -17.87 -70.04
CA PRO A 697 -19.56 -16.68 -69.59
C PRO A 697 -20.04 -15.86 -70.79
N HIS A 698 -21.19 -16.26 -71.36
CA HIS A 698 -21.81 -15.61 -72.51
C HIS A 698 -22.06 -14.11 -72.30
N THR A 699 -22.44 -13.70 -71.09
CA THR A 699 -22.65 -12.28 -70.76
C THR A 699 -21.40 -11.43 -70.96
N TYR A 700 -20.22 -11.92 -70.55
CA TYR A 700 -18.96 -11.18 -70.75
C TYR A 700 -18.48 -11.24 -72.20
N ILE A 701 -18.78 -12.33 -72.93
CA ILE A 701 -18.54 -12.43 -74.37
C ILE A 701 -19.36 -11.37 -75.12
N ASP A 702 -20.65 -11.25 -74.82
CA ASP A 702 -21.54 -10.29 -75.48
C ASP A 702 -21.12 -8.83 -75.19
N ILE A 703 -20.77 -8.52 -73.93
CA ILE A 703 -20.24 -7.21 -73.56
C ILE A 703 -18.95 -6.88 -74.33
N LEU A 704 -18.03 -7.85 -74.43
CA LEU A 704 -16.79 -7.63 -75.16
C LEU A 704 -17.04 -7.48 -76.67
N LEU A 705 -17.94 -8.25 -77.27
CA LEU A 705 -18.30 -8.12 -78.69
C LEU A 705 -18.89 -6.75 -79.02
N ASP A 706 -19.75 -6.21 -78.14
CA ASP A 706 -20.31 -4.86 -78.26
C ASP A 706 -19.19 -3.80 -78.19
N VAL A 707 -18.30 -3.91 -77.20
CA VAL A 707 -17.17 -2.99 -77.04
C VAL A 707 -16.20 -3.07 -78.22
N ILE A 708 -15.92 -4.27 -78.73
CA ILE A 708 -15.05 -4.51 -79.90
C ILE A 708 -15.59 -3.80 -81.15
N SER A 709 -16.90 -3.82 -81.36
CA SER A 709 -17.55 -3.15 -82.50
C SER A 709 -17.32 -1.62 -82.52
N SER A 710 -16.98 -1.03 -81.37
CA SER A 710 -16.77 0.40 -81.18
C SER A 710 -15.30 0.86 -81.21
N GLY A 711 -14.33 -0.06 -81.13
CA GLY A 711 -12.89 0.23 -80.99
C GLY A 711 -12.19 0.65 -82.29
N LYS A 712 -11.31 1.66 -82.22
CA LYS A 712 -10.67 2.29 -83.41
C LYS A 712 -9.14 2.10 -83.55
N SER A 713 -8.44 1.48 -82.59
CA SER A 713 -6.97 1.32 -82.67
C SER A 713 -6.55 0.10 -83.51
N GLU A 714 -5.45 0.21 -84.26
CA GLU A 714 -4.97 -0.87 -85.16
C GLU A 714 -4.54 -2.14 -84.39
N HIS A 715 -3.75 -2.01 -83.32
CA HIS A 715 -3.31 -3.17 -82.50
C HIS A 715 -4.48 -3.92 -81.83
N PHE A 716 -5.55 -3.21 -81.50
CA PHE A 716 -6.73 -3.83 -80.92
C PHE A 716 -7.50 -4.66 -81.95
N LYS A 717 -7.46 -4.28 -83.24
CA LYS A 717 -8.13 -5.04 -84.32
C LYS A 717 -7.51 -6.42 -84.50
N ASP A 718 -6.18 -6.53 -84.49
CA ASP A 718 -5.50 -7.83 -84.65
C ASP A 718 -5.91 -8.82 -83.53
N ILE A 719 -5.96 -8.34 -82.28
CA ILE A 719 -6.41 -9.13 -81.12
C ILE A 719 -7.89 -9.51 -81.25
N CYS A 720 -8.72 -8.61 -81.77
CA CYS A 720 -10.15 -8.86 -81.99
C CYS A 720 -10.42 -9.85 -83.13
N GLU A 721 -9.63 -9.79 -84.21
CA GLU A 721 -9.69 -10.77 -85.31
C GLU A 721 -9.29 -12.17 -84.80
N GLU A 722 -8.22 -12.27 -84.00
CA GLU A 722 -7.85 -13.54 -83.37
C GLU A 722 -8.98 -14.08 -82.48
N PHE A 723 -9.60 -13.22 -81.67
CA PHE A 723 -10.73 -13.59 -80.81
C PHE A 723 -11.93 -14.08 -81.63
N ASN A 724 -12.36 -13.35 -82.65
CA ASN A 724 -13.48 -13.74 -83.52
C ASN A 724 -13.22 -15.07 -84.22
N ASN A 725 -12.01 -15.27 -84.77
CA ASN A 725 -11.61 -16.53 -85.38
C ASN A 725 -11.69 -17.70 -84.39
N THR A 726 -11.26 -17.50 -83.15
CA THR A 726 -11.34 -18.55 -82.11
C THR A 726 -12.77 -18.83 -81.65
N LEU A 727 -13.64 -17.82 -81.65
CA LEU A 727 -15.05 -17.97 -81.32
C LEU A 727 -15.80 -18.72 -82.44
N GLU A 728 -15.50 -18.42 -83.71
CA GLU A 728 -16.01 -19.16 -84.87
C GLU A 728 -15.55 -20.63 -84.85
N GLU A 729 -14.27 -20.87 -84.55
CA GLU A 729 -13.73 -22.21 -84.39
C GLU A 729 -14.46 -22.98 -83.27
N TYR A 730 -14.71 -22.31 -82.15
CA TYR A 730 -15.49 -22.87 -81.05
C TYR A 730 -16.93 -23.22 -81.44
N ASN A 731 -17.64 -22.30 -82.10
CA ASN A 731 -19.02 -22.52 -82.55
C ASN A 731 -19.11 -23.71 -83.53
N ARG A 732 -18.20 -23.79 -84.50
CA ARG A 732 -18.09 -24.93 -85.43
C ARG A 732 -17.85 -26.25 -84.70
N HIS A 733 -17.03 -26.23 -83.66
CA HIS A 733 -16.72 -27.42 -82.86
C HIS A 733 -17.89 -27.87 -81.98
N ILE A 734 -18.72 -26.93 -81.48
CA ILE A 734 -19.98 -27.26 -80.80
C ILE A 734 -20.98 -27.88 -81.77
N GLU A 735 -21.16 -27.31 -82.96
CA GLU A 735 -22.08 -27.83 -83.98
C GLU A 735 -21.73 -29.28 -84.35
N LEU A 736 -20.44 -29.58 -84.50
CA LEU A 736 -19.94 -30.94 -84.72
C LEU A 736 -20.24 -31.88 -83.53
N ILE A 737 -20.02 -31.43 -82.30
CA ILE A 737 -20.26 -32.25 -81.09
C ILE A 737 -21.76 -32.47 -80.85
N SER A 738 -22.59 -31.44 -81.08
CA SER A 738 -24.03 -31.50 -80.92
C SER A 738 -24.66 -32.46 -81.92
N SER A 739 -24.25 -32.39 -83.20
CA SER A 739 -24.69 -33.32 -84.24
C SER A 739 -24.23 -34.76 -83.97
N THR A 740 -23.01 -34.98 -83.50
CA THR A 740 -22.52 -36.32 -83.12
C THR A 740 -23.15 -36.86 -81.84
N LYS A 741 -23.47 -36.03 -80.84
CA LYS A 741 -24.25 -36.44 -79.66
C LYS A 741 -25.68 -36.82 -80.07
N LEU A 742 -26.33 -36.02 -80.93
CA LEU A 742 -27.66 -36.32 -81.45
C LEU A 742 -27.68 -37.61 -82.29
N SER A 743 -26.67 -37.83 -83.14
CA SER A 743 -26.56 -39.08 -83.92
C SER A 743 -26.30 -40.30 -83.04
N ASN A 744 -25.45 -40.16 -82.00
CA ASN A 744 -25.20 -41.24 -81.04
C ASN A 744 -26.42 -41.53 -80.16
N CYS A 745 -27.22 -40.52 -79.80
CA CYS A 745 -28.50 -40.77 -79.12
C CYS A 745 -29.51 -41.49 -80.02
N MET A 746 -29.50 -41.24 -81.34
CA MET A 746 -30.39 -41.93 -82.29
C MET A 746 -29.95 -43.36 -82.64
N THR A 747 -28.70 -43.75 -82.41
CA THR A 747 -28.23 -45.14 -82.62
C THR A 747 -28.38 -46.05 -81.40
N TYR A 748 -28.70 -45.51 -80.22
CA TYR A 748 -28.97 -46.25 -78.98
C TYR A 748 -30.44 -46.24 -78.54
N ALA A 749 -31.33 -45.62 -79.33
CA ALA A 749 -32.79 -45.78 -79.24
C ALA A 749 -33.26 -46.81 -80.27
#